data_AF-A0A9P5R0B5-F1
#
_entry.id   AF-A0A9P5R0B5-F1
#
_cell.length_a   1.000
_cell.length_b   1.000
_cell.length_c   1.000
_cell.angle_alpha   90.00
_cell.angle_beta   90.00
_cell.angle_gamma   90.00
#
_symmetry.space_group_name_H-M   'P 1'
#
loop_
_entity.id
_entity.type
_entity.pdbx_description
1 polymer ?
#
loop_
_entity_poly.entity_id
_entity_poly.type
_entity_poly.pdbx_seq_one_letter_code
_entity_poly.pdbx_strand_id
1 'polypeptide(L)'
;MDNDKRHENVTMFQFFEWYTPADHMHWVRLKEQAALLSSLGLSAIWIPPPTKGTSPNDVGYGVYDLWDMGEFDQKGTVPTKYGTKEQLKEAIEECHKHGMKIYFDAVLNHKANGDETEVFKAVAVADDDRTQEIEDPRKITAYTKFTFPGRKGKYSDFQWNHHHFSGTDWDAKEKRSAVFKIKGENKSFADDVDGEHGNFDYLMCNNVDYDHPDVVAETERWAQWCLEEFKIDGFRIDAMKHISAGFIAHLLSHIRGKLRKPDFFCVGEYWKQNLSNVNIHLENNGHIHLFDVPLHFNFKRAGEEGPSFDMRTIFDGTLVQSSPKAAVTFIDNHDTQPYQALESFVPAWFKPLAAALICLRFDGFPCLFYGDFYGIEPKSSSEPETGLPGRKEMFSRILLARKQFAYGTQDDYFDHPNCIAWVRHGDKHYSAGLAVIMSNSNAKGHKRLHVGKHRAGQVWVDMMGYWNDPVIIKEDGSAKFFCHSGSVSIWVPKEEGKSWITVEESSPEESERYRREEQHVRDHPDDDNEEEEQEFEADHPDLPKPLDTWDHLLEDDQAQRPIPEDRPQESLLDAVEAALKRRGLVAGVSKPHWDGCALDQKYATRILYTGDRQQHADVANTLVDRPTNGFIQQPKKLKNATIPAILATSSPGYHIASKHSGLLSRGWDICNPAVRNGNVIPATIDSDFYCHRFDIVLRPNPKDGGFVAFNIQEIRSYVGAFLAVWKVAAVVSTNDYSKSIGRLGFKKNLDILKSILETLFQATAHGLDSIIAMQILLRLYLEHPEVTSRAKGGIVPVERYLFASNVFLER
;
A
#
# COMPACT_ATOMS: atom_id res chain seq x y z
N MET A 1 37.59 13.80 -2.41
CA MET A 1 38.19 13.97 -3.76
C MET A 1 38.10 12.66 -4.54
N ASP A 2 36.94 12.41 -5.18
CA ASP A 2 36.75 11.64 -6.43
C ASP A 2 35.30 11.90 -6.92
N ASN A 3 34.87 13.17 -6.89
CA ASN A 3 33.48 13.60 -7.16
C ASN A 3 33.23 13.90 -8.66
N ASP A 4 34.06 13.32 -9.54
CA ASP A 4 34.03 13.54 -10.99
C ASP A 4 33.53 12.34 -11.79
N LYS A 5 32.92 11.37 -11.11
CA LYS A 5 32.27 10.24 -11.77
C LYS A 5 30.93 10.68 -12.32
N ARG A 6 30.72 10.38 -13.60
CA ARG A 6 29.41 10.46 -14.25
C ARG A 6 28.47 9.49 -13.53
N HIS A 7 27.48 10.02 -12.82
CA HIS A 7 26.45 9.22 -12.16
C HIS A 7 25.25 9.11 -13.08
N GLU A 8 24.89 7.89 -13.48
CA GLU A 8 23.69 7.63 -14.28
C GLU A 8 22.51 7.33 -13.36
N ASN A 9 21.32 7.79 -13.74
CA ASN A 9 20.10 7.43 -13.03
C ASN A 9 19.86 5.92 -13.09
N VAL A 10 19.55 5.33 -11.95
CA VAL A 10 19.20 3.90 -11.86
C VAL A 10 17.70 3.69 -12.07
N THR A 11 17.36 2.60 -12.76
CA THR A 11 15.97 2.16 -12.99
C THR A 11 15.90 0.64 -12.97
N MET A 12 15.01 0.10 -12.15
CA MET A 12 14.75 -1.33 -12.03
C MET A 12 13.61 -1.74 -12.96
N PHE A 13 13.63 -3.00 -13.40
CA PHE A 13 12.57 -3.59 -14.20
C PHE A 13 12.21 -4.97 -13.68
N GLN A 14 10.97 -5.15 -13.23
CA GLN A 14 10.41 -6.46 -12.94
C GLN A 14 10.16 -7.16 -14.28
N PHE A 15 11.01 -8.13 -14.64
CA PHE A 15 11.01 -8.76 -15.96
C PHE A 15 10.13 -10.02 -15.99
N PHE A 16 8.90 -9.92 -15.51
CA PHE A 16 7.86 -10.95 -15.65
C PHE A 16 6.50 -10.38 -15.25
N GLU A 17 5.44 -11.01 -15.71
CA GLU A 17 4.08 -10.85 -15.16
C GLU A 17 3.50 -12.24 -14.84
N TRP A 18 2.35 -12.31 -14.17
CA TRP A 18 1.85 -13.57 -13.63
C TRP A 18 1.57 -14.64 -14.71
N TYR A 19 0.96 -14.23 -15.82
CA TYR A 19 0.51 -15.11 -16.90
C TYR A 19 1.58 -15.45 -17.92
N THR A 20 2.85 -15.13 -17.62
CA THR A 20 3.95 -15.34 -18.55
C THR A 20 3.94 -16.80 -18.98
N PRO A 21 4.09 -17.14 -20.27
CA PRO A 21 3.84 -18.50 -20.73
C PRO A 21 4.81 -19.50 -20.09
N ALA A 22 4.30 -20.67 -19.72
CA ALA A 22 5.09 -21.78 -19.18
C ALA A 22 5.78 -22.57 -20.31
N ASP A 23 6.52 -21.87 -21.17
CA ASP A 23 7.14 -22.42 -22.37
C ASP A 23 8.66 -22.61 -22.25
N HIS A 24 9.22 -22.37 -21.06
CA HIS A 24 10.65 -22.51 -20.76
C HIS A 24 11.56 -21.57 -21.57
N MET A 25 11.01 -20.50 -22.17
CA MET A 25 11.76 -19.58 -23.03
C MET A 25 12.03 -18.22 -22.39
N HIS A 26 11.64 -18.00 -21.14
CA HIS A 26 11.71 -16.66 -20.53
C HIS A 26 13.14 -16.17 -20.31
N TRP A 27 14.08 -17.06 -19.97
CA TRP A 27 15.50 -16.70 -19.90
C TRP A 27 16.09 -16.34 -21.27
N VAL A 28 15.63 -16.99 -22.34
CA VAL A 28 16.01 -16.64 -23.71
C VAL A 28 15.48 -15.25 -24.07
N ARG A 29 14.22 -14.94 -23.72
CA ARG A 29 13.64 -13.60 -23.91
C ARG A 29 14.47 -12.53 -23.21
N LEU A 30 14.86 -12.75 -21.95
CA LEU A 30 15.69 -11.80 -21.21
C LEU A 30 17.04 -11.56 -21.91
N LYS A 31 17.72 -12.64 -22.32
CA LYS A 31 18.98 -12.57 -23.06
C LYS A 31 18.84 -11.74 -24.34
N GLU A 32 17.80 -11.98 -25.14
CA GLU A 32 17.56 -11.28 -26.40
C GLU A 32 17.18 -9.80 -26.21
N GLN A 33 16.50 -9.47 -25.11
CA GLN A 33 16.08 -8.10 -24.81
C GLN A 33 17.18 -7.26 -24.11
N ALA A 34 18.23 -7.89 -23.57
CA ALA A 34 19.21 -7.21 -22.71
C ALA A 34 19.81 -5.93 -23.32
N ALA A 35 20.19 -5.98 -24.60
CA ALA A 35 20.74 -4.82 -25.32
C ALA A 35 19.72 -3.67 -25.44
N LEU A 36 18.46 -3.98 -25.74
CA LEU A 36 17.39 -2.99 -25.86
C LEU A 36 17.13 -2.34 -24.49
N LEU A 37 16.95 -3.14 -23.43
CA LEU A 37 16.64 -2.64 -22.09
C LEU A 37 17.72 -1.68 -21.58
N SER A 38 18.99 -2.05 -21.72
CA SER A 38 20.14 -1.20 -21.36
C SER A 38 20.19 0.08 -22.21
N SER A 39 19.89 -0.02 -23.51
CA SER A 39 19.86 1.16 -24.40
C SER A 39 18.82 2.20 -23.96
N LEU A 40 17.69 1.76 -23.38
CA LEU A 40 16.64 2.62 -22.83
C LEU A 40 17.03 3.24 -21.48
N GLY A 41 18.00 2.68 -20.76
CA GLY A 41 18.45 3.18 -19.45
C GLY A 41 17.99 2.36 -18.25
N LEU A 42 17.52 1.13 -18.48
CA LEU A 42 17.34 0.17 -17.41
C LEU A 42 18.70 -0.30 -16.92
N SER A 43 18.88 -0.30 -15.60
CA SER A 43 20.16 -0.60 -14.94
C SER A 43 20.10 -1.83 -14.05
N ALA A 44 18.91 -2.34 -13.74
CA ALA A 44 18.71 -3.52 -12.93
C ALA A 44 17.47 -4.31 -13.35
N ILE A 45 17.58 -5.63 -13.32
CA ILE A 45 16.50 -6.56 -13.66
C ILE A 45 16.17 -7.39 -12.42
N TRP A 46 14.91 -7.30 -11.97
CA TRP A 46 14.33 -8.25 -11.03
C TRP A 46 13.72 -9.39 -11.85
N ILE A 47 14.27 -10.59 -11.70
CA ILE A 47 13.76 -11.81 -12.34
C ILE A 47 12.80 -12.56 -11.42
N PRO A 48 11.81 -13.31 -11.94
CA PRO A 48 10.93 -14.13 -11.10
C PRO A 48 11.72 -15.21 -10.35
N PRO A 49 11.14 -15.89 -9.35
CA PRO A 49 11.82 -16.93 -8.60
C PRO A 49 12.40 -17.99 -9.56
N PRO A 50 13.73 -18.13 -9.65
CA PRO A 50 14.35 -19.01 -10.64
C PRO A 50 14.33 -20.49 -10.23
N THR A 51 13.80 -20.79 -9.04
CA THR A 51 13.84 -22.09 -8.37
C THR A 51 12.68 -23.01 -8.77
N LYS A 52 12.87 -24.33 -8.64
CA LYS A 52 11.83 -25.32 -8.86
C LYS A 52 10.67 -25.14 -7.89
N GLY A 53 9.48 -24.86 -8.43
CA GLY A 53 8.23 -24.76 -7.69
C GLY A 53 7.49 -26.10 -7.57
N THR A 54 6.20 -26.05 -7.24
CA THR A 54 5.37 -27.25 -7.03
C THR A 54 5.05 -28.02 -8.31
N SER A 55 5.14 -27.36 -9.47
CA SER A 55 4.83 -27.91 -10.79
C SER A 55 5.60 -27.17 -11.91
N PRO A 56 5.59 -27.66 -13.16
CA PRO A 56 6.21 -26.97 -14.30
C PRO A 56 5.61 -25.59 -14.62
N ASN A 57 4.36 -25.35 -14.19
CA ASN A 57 3.62 -24.12 -14.46
C ASN A 57 3.64 -23.14 -13.27
N ASP A 58 4.26 -23.52 -12.16
CA ASP A 58 4.35 -22.68 -10.97
C ASP A 58 5.08 -21.37 -11.32
N VAL A 59 4.55 -20.23 -10.85
CA VAL A 59 5.18 -18.91 -11.01
C VAL A 59 6.46 -18.82 -10.17
N GLY A 60 6.66 -19.75 -9.23
CA GLY A 60 7.88 -19.89 -8.45
C GLY A 60 7.68 -19.60 -6.97
N TYR A 61 6.58 -18.95 -6.59
CA TYR A 61 6.22 -18.68 -5.20
C TYR A 61 5.83 -19.95 -4.44
N GLY A 62 5.36 -21.00 -5.11
CA GLY A 62 5.21 -22.33 -4.52
C GLY A 62 6.55 -23.06 -4.39
N VAL A 63 7.54 -22.47 -3.71
CA VAL A 63 8.93 -22.95 -3.74
C VAL A 63 9.08 -24.35 -3.14
N TYR A 64 9.61 -25.28 -3.94
CA TYR A 64 9.91 -26.64 -3.50
C TYR A 64 11.40 -26.79 -3.15
N ASP A 65 12.31 -26.51 -4.09
CA ASP A 65 13.74 -26.74 -3.93
C ASP A 65 14.57 -25.52 -4.36
N LEU A 66 15.14 -24.80 -3.38
CA LEU A 66 15.95 -23.61 -3.58
C LEU A 66 17.25 -23.87 -4.36
N TRP A 67 17.71 -25.11 -4.39
CA TRP A 67 18.96 -25.51 -5.06
C TRP A 67 18.76 -26.02 -6.49
N ASP A 68 17.50 -26.15 -6.94
CA ASP A 68 17.15 -26.58 -8.30
C ASP A 68 16.66 -25.38 -9.12
N MET A 69 17.57 -24.78 -9.88
CA MET A 69 17.28 -23.65 -10.78
C MET A 69 16.87 -24.10 -12.19
N GLY A 70 16.19 -25.24 -12.30
CA GLY A 70 15.83 -25.86 -13.57
C GLY A 70 16.91 -26.81 -14.12
N GLU A 71 17.60 -27.53 -13.23
CA GLU A 71 18.71 -28.44 -13.57
C GLU A 71 18.33 -29.92 -13.37
N PHE A 72 17.43 -30.21 -12.43
CA PHE A 72 17.11 -31.59 -12.03
C PHE A 72 15.69 -31.99 -12.42
N ASP A 73 15.49 -33.26 -12.76
CA ASP A 73 14.16 -33.83 -12.98
C ASP A 73 13.43 -33.98 -11.63
N GLN A 74 12.63 -32.97 -11.31
CA GLN A 74 11.87 -32.86 -10.07
C GLN A 74 10.51 -32.21 -10.37
N LYS A 75 9.46 -32.71 -9.71
CA LYS A 75 8.08 -32.23 -9.88
C LYS A 75 7.60 -32.26 -11.34
N GLY A 76 8.04 -33.27 -12.10
CA GLY A 76 7.58 -33.56 -13.45
C GLY A 76 8.26 -32.76 -14.56
N THR A 77 9.35 -32.06 -14.26
CA THR A 77 10.12 -31.29 -15.24
C THR A 77 11.58 -31.12 -14.83
N VAL A 78 12.47 -30.96 -15.82
CA VAL A 78 13.82 -30.43 -15.62
C VAL A 78 13.79 -28.89 -15.54
N PRO A 79 13.42 -28.14 -16.62
CA PRO A 79 13.35 -26.69 -16.56
C PRO A 79 12.26 -26.22 -15.60
N THR A 80 12.44 -25.02 -15.05
CA THR A 80 11.34 -24.28 -14.40
C THR A 80 10.39 -23.73 -15.46
N LYS A 81 9.30 -23.06 -15.04
CA LYS A 81 8.42 -22.30 -15.94
C LYS A 81 9.20 -21.42 -16.94
N TYR A 82 10.33 -20.89 -16.49
CA TYR A 82 11.13 -19.88 -17.19
C TYR A 82 12.27 -20.42 -18.06
N GLY A 83 12.77 -21.62 -17.78
CA GLY A 83 13.86 -22.25 -18.53
C GLY A 83 14.78 -23.12 -17.69
N THR A 84 15.94 -23.48 -18.26
CA THR A 84 16.98 -24.26 -17.57
C THR A 84 17.98 -23.35 -16.84
N LYS A 85 18.77 -23.95 -15.94
CA LYS A 85 19.86 -23.28 -15.24
C LYS A 85 20.88 -22.66 -16.19
N GLU A 86 21.22 -23.35 -17.28
CA GLU A 86 22.18 -22.86 -18.28
C GLU A 86 21.65 -21.62 -18.99
N GLN A 87 20.37 -21.63 -19.42
CA GLN A 87 19.74 -20.47 -20.05
C GLN A 87 19.68 -19.27 -19.09
N LEU A 88 19.41 -19.51 -17.80
CA LEU A 88 19.46 -18.47 -16.78
C LEU A 88 20.86 -17.85 -16.67
N LYS A 89 21.92 -18.68 -16.61
CA LYS A 89 23.31 -18.18 -16.56
C LYS A 89 23.67 -17.36 -17.79
N GLU A 90 23.28 -17.81 -18.98
CA GLU A 90 23.51 -17.06 -20.22
C GLU A 90 22.78 -15.71 -20.24
N ALA A 91 21.55 -15.65 -19.72
CA ALA A 91 20.78 -14.41 -19.64
C ALA A 91 21.41 -13.40 -18.66
N ILE A 92 21.87 -13.89 -17.49
CA ILE A 92 22.58 -13.07 -16.49
C ILE A 92 23.89 -12.53 -17.08
N GLU A 93 24.69 -13.40 -17.71
CA GLU A 93 25.93 -12.98 -18.34
C GLU A 93 25.70 -11.90 -19.42
N GLU A 94 24.62 -12.02 -20.21
CA GLU A 94 24.27 -11.01 -21.21
C GLU A 94 23.83 -9.69 -20.59
N CYS A 95 23.03 -9.73 -19.51
CA CYS A 95 22.65 -8.52 -18.77
C CYS A 95 23.88 -7.81 -18.19
N HIS A 96 24.83 -8.55 -17.61
CA HIS A 96 26.08 -8.01 -17.08
C HIS A 96 26.96 -7.40 -18.16
N LYS A 97 27.04 -7.99 -19.37
CA LYS A 97 27.75 -7.38 -20.51
C LYS A 97 27.20 -6.00 -20.88
N HIS A 98 25.90 -5.80 -20.65
CA HIS A 98 25.21 -4.54 -20.88
C HIS A 98 25.12 -3.63 -19.63
N GLY A 99 25.87 -3.95 -18.57
CA GLY A 99 25.97 -3.14 -17.36
C GLY A 99 24.73 -3.19 -16.46
N MET A 100 23.79 -4.11 -16.71
CA MET A 100 22.60 -4.27 -15.88
C MET A 100 22.86 -5.24 -14.73
N LYS A 101 22.43 -4.87 -13.53
CA LYS A 101 22.45 -5.73 -12.34
C LYS A 101 21.31 -6.74 -12.37
N ILE A 102 21.49 -7.91 -11.75
CA ILE A 102 20.46 -8.94 -11.61
C ILE A 102 20.06 -9.12 -10.14
N TYR A 103 18.76 -9.05 -9.88
CA TYR A 103 18.16 -9.32 -8.57
C TYR A 103 17.29 -10.56 -8.65
N PHE A 104 17.62 -11.56 -7.83
CA PHE A 104 16.82 -12.77 -7.71
C PHE A 104 15.63 -12.53 -6.80
N ASP A 105 14.46 -13.06 -7.15
CA ASP A 105 13.37 -13.22 -6.21
C ASP A 105 13.70 -14.33 -5.21
N ALA A 106 13.67 -13.99 -3.92
CA ALA A 106 14.02 -14.87 -2.83
C ALA A 106 12.76 -15.20 -2.01
N VAL A 107 12.15 -16.34 -2.33
CA VAL A 107 10.98 -16.88 -1.63
C VAL A 107 11.47 -17.69 -0.43
N LEU A 108 11.48 -17.03 0.72
CA LEU A 108 12.10 -17.53 1.95
C LEU A 108 11.08 -17.83 3.06
N ASN A 109 9.85 -17.33 2.94
CA ASN A 109 8.83 -17.48 3.98
C ASN A 109 8.38 -18.94 4.20
N HIS A 110 8.17 -19.70 3.11
CA HIS A 110 7.56 -21.01 3.18
C HIS A 110 8.19 -22.01 2.21
N LYS A 111 7.85 -23.30 2.37
CA LYS A 111 8.15 -24.36 1.40
C LYS A 111 6.92 -25.20 1.08
N ALA A 112 6.72 -25.52 -0.20
CA ALA A 112 5.51 -26.16 -0.69
C ALA A 112 5.76 -27.59 -1.23
N ASN A 113 4.75 -28.45 -1.11
CA ASN A 113 4.70 -29.78 -1.74
C ASN A 113 5.85 -30.72 -1.33
N GLY A 114 6.02 -30.96 -0.01
CA GLY A 114 6.96 -31.94 0.54
C GLY A 114 6.75 -33.34 -0.06
N ASP A 115 7.81 -34.12 -0.16
CA ASP A 115 7.81 -35.42 -0.84
C ASP A 115 7.10 -36.52 -0.03
N GLU A 116 7.16 -36.41 1.29
CA GLU A 116 6.57 -37.36 2.22
C GLU A 116 5.81 -36.64 3.33
N THR A 117 4.85 -37.35 3.94
CA THR A 117 4.15 -36.86 5.12
C THR A 117 4.86 -37.28 6.40
N GLU A 118 4.77 -36.45 7.43
CA GLU A 118 5.21 -36.75 8.79
C GLU A 118 4.04 -36.62 9.77
N VAL A 119 4.12 -37.33 10.90
CA VAL A 119 3.14 -37.24 11.98
C VAL A 119 3.77 -36.57 13.19
N PHE A 120 3.32 -35.37 13.52
CA PHE A 120 3.84 -34.56 14.61
C PHE A 120 2.72 -33.82 15.34
N LYS A 121 3.04 -33.25 16.50
CA LYS A 121 2.08 -32.54 17.34
C LYS A 121 1.95 -31.09 16.87
N ALA A 122 0.73 -30.63 16.66
CA ALA A 122 0.42 -29.26 16.28
C ALA A 122 -0.89 -28.82 16.94
N VAL A 123 -1.20 -27.54 16.85
CA VAL A 123 -2.44 -26.95 17.38
C VAL A 123 -3.02 -25.98 16.36
N ALA A 124 -4.33 -26.03 16.12
CA ALA A 124 -4.96 -25.02 15.30
C ALA A 124 -5.01 -23.68 16.06
N VAL A 125 -4.67 -22.60 15.38
CA VAL A 125 -4.81 -21.23 15.89
C VAL A 125 -5.94 -20.51 15.16
N ALA A 126 -6.43 -19.40 15.71
CA ALA A 126 -7.48 -18.62 15.07
C ALA A 126 -6.96 -17.91 13.81
N ASP A 127 -7.79 -17.83 12.78
CA ASP A 127 -7.43 -17.18 11.52
C ASP A 127 -7.36 -15.65 11.66
N ASP A 128 -8.06 -15.06 12.62
CA ASP A 128 -8.11 -13.61 12.91
C ASP A 128 -7.16 -13.19 14.04
N ASP A 129 -6.66 -14.13 14.84
CA ASP A 129 -5.65 -13.91 15.87
C ASP A 129 -4.80 -15.18 16.10
N ARG A 130 -3.63 -15.26 15.47
CA ARG A 130 -2.76 -16.46 15.49
C ARG A 130 -2.08 -16.67 16.84
N THR A 131 -2.24 -15.74 17.77
CA THR A 131 -1.83 -15.91 19.17
C THR A 131 -2.79 -16.80 19.95
N GLN A 132 -4.03 -16.97 19.46
CA GLN A 132 -5.08 -17.76 20.11
C GLN A 132 -5.07 -19.22 19.62
N GLU A 133 -4.76 -20.16 20.51
CA GLU A 133 -4.96 -21.59 20.25
C GLU A 133 -6.46 -21.94 20.42
N ILE A 134 -7.09 -22.49 19.38
CA ILE A 134 -8.55 -22.73 19.34
C ILE A 134 -8.96 -24.19 19.61
N GLU A 135 -7.98 -25.09 19.70
CA GLU A 135 -8.18 -26.50 20.04
C GLU A 135 -7.02 -27.02 20.91
N ASP A 136 -7.20 -28.20 21.52
CA ASP A 136 -6.10 -28.86 22.23
C ASP A 136 -5.05 -29.38 21.23
N PRO A 137 -3.74 -29.27 21.54
CA PRO A 137 -2.69 -29.81 20.69
C PRO A 137 -2.85 -31.31 20.36
N ARG A 138 -2.92 -31.64 19.07
CA ARG A 138 -3.15 -33.00 18.55
C ARG A 138 -2.07 -33.42 17.55
N LYS A 139 -2.04 -34.71 17.18
CA LYS A 139 -1.17 -35.19 16.10
C LYS A 139 -1.84 -34.94 14.76
N ILE A 140 -1.15 -34.24 13.87
CA ILE A 140 -1.57 -34.05 12.47
C ILE A 140 -0.66 -34.84 11.54
N THR A 141 -1.05 -34.99 10.27
CA THR A 141 -0.20 -35.58 9.22
C THR A 141 0.00 -34.55 8.11
N ALA A 142 1.23 -34.07 7.88
CA ALA A 142 1.49 -32.99 6.92
C ALA A 142 2.72 -33.24 6.04
N TYR A 143 2.73 -32.66 4.83
CA TYR A 143 3.79 -32.80 3.82
C TYR A 143 5.00 -31.90 4.12
N THR A 144 5.71 -32.22 5.20
CA THR A 144 6.85 -31.45 5.74
C THR A 144 8.20 -32.06 5.42
N LYS A 145 8.25 -33.26 4.84
CA LYS A 145 9.52 -33.94 4.55
C LYS A 145 9.96 -33.70 3.11
N PHE A 146 11.09 -33.02 2.92
CA PHE A 146 11.67 -32.72 1.62
C PHE A 146 13.01 -33.45 1.46
N THR A 147 13.06 -34.36 0.50
CA THR A 147 14.21 -35.27 0.30
C THR A 147 14.94 -35.01 -1.03
N PHE A 148 14.33 -34.26 -1.95
CA PHE A 148 14.93 -33.83 -3.22
C PHE A 148 15.53 -34.99 -4.03
N PRO A 149 14.74 -36.05 -4.33
CA PRO A 149 15.26 -37.30 -4.89
C PRO A 149 15.89 -37.13 -6.28
N GLY A 150 15.46 -36.12 -7.06
CA GLY A 150 16.04 -35.82 -8.37
C GLY A 150 17.42 -35.17 -8.27
N ARG A 151 17.62 -34.28 -7.29
CA ARG A 151 18.89 -33.57 -7.05
C ARG A 151 19.96 -34.43 -6.37
N LYS A 152 19.56 -35.43 -5.58
CA LYS A 152 20.46 -36.42 -4.94
C LYS A 152 21.60 -35.79 -4.12
N GLY A 153 21.28 -34.73 -3.37
CA GLY A 153 22.23 -34.03 -2.50
C GLY A 153 23.26 -33.17 -3.23
N LYS A 154 23.13 -32.95 -4.55
CA LYS A 154 24.00 -32.01 -5.26
C LYS A 154 23.77 -30.59 -4.72
N TYR A 155 24.88 -29.86 -4.53
CA TYR A 155 25.00 -28.54 -3.87
C TYR A 155 24.74 -28.53 -2.35
N SER A 156 23.68 -29.19 -1.88
CA SER A 156 23.36 -29.34 -0.46
C SER A 156 22.73 -30.71 -0.19
N ASP A 157 23.21 -31.43 0.82
CA ASP A 157 22.63 -32.69 1.31
C ASP A 157 21.55 -32.49 2.38
N PHE A 158 21.23 -31.22 2.71
CA PHE A 158 20.21 -30.87 3.69
C PHE A 158 18.82 -31.35 3.26
N GLN A 159 18.13 -32.03 4.18
CA GLN A 159 16.75 -32.47 4.00
C GLN A 159 15.87 -31.76 5.00
N TRP A 160 14.69 -31.33 4.55
CA TRP A 160 13.74 -30.66 5.42
C TRP A 160 12.80 -31.67 6.09
N ASN A 161 12.42 -31.38 7.33
CA ASN A 161 11.42 -32.11 8.09
C ASN A 161 10.63 -31.12 8.96
N HIS A 162 9.60 -31.59 9.67
CA HIS A 162 8.73 -30.75 10.50
C HIS A 162 9.46 -29.90 11.57
N HIS A 163 10.67 -30.26 11.99
CA HIS A 163 11.48 -29.44 12.92
C HIS A 163 12.04 -28.16 12.30
N HIS A 164 11.97 -27.99 10.98
CA HIS A 164 12.43 -26.77 10.29
C HIS A 164 11.31 -25.78 9.98
N PHE A 165 10.08 -26.07 10.44
CA PHE A 165 8.90 -25.25 10.17
C PHE A 165 8.21 -24.83 11.48
N SER A 166 7.59 -23.65 11.51
CA SER A 166 6.81 -23.15 12.64
C SER A 166 5.30 -23.46 12.49
N GLY A 167 4.82 -23.61 11.25
CA GLY A 167 3.40 -23.88 10.97
C GLY A 167 3.13 -24.57 9.62
N THR A 168 1.91 -25.08 9.45
CA THR A 168 1.36 -25.58 8.18
C THR A 168 -0.16 -25.39 8.10
N ASP A 169 -0.77 -25.42 6.92
CA ASP A 169 -2.22 -25.23 6.72
C ASP A 169 -3.01 -26.53 6.48
N TRP A 170 -2.36 -27.69 6.39
CA TRP A 170 -3.02 -28.90 5.91
C TRP A 170 -2.74 -30.15 6.77
N ASP A 171 -3.80 -30.74 7.30
CA ASP A 171 -3.78 -32.10 7.88
C ASP A 171 -4.28 -33.11 6.84
N ALA A 172 -3.36 -33.83 6.22
CA ALA A 172 -3.62 -34.82 5.19
C ALA A 172 -4.42 -36.03 5.69
N LYS A 173 -4.35 -36.36 6.98
CA LYS A 173 -5.09 -37.49 7.54
C LYS A 173 -6.58 -37.16 7.66
N GLU A 174 -6.89 -35.96 8.19
CA GLU A 174 -8.27 -35.50 8.36
C GLU A 174 -8.81 -34.78 7.13
N LYS A 175 -7.95 -34.46 6.15
CA LYS A 175 -8.25 -33.63 4.98
C LYS A 175 -8.84 -32.29 5.38
N ARG A 176 -8.20 -31.67 6.38
CA ARG A 176 -8.66 -30.44 7.01
C ARG A 176 -7.66 -29.32 6.75
N SER A 177 -8.20 -28.18 6.32
CA SER A 177 -7.47 -26.91 6.31
C SER A 177 -7.71 -26.16 7.62
N ALA A 178 -6.62 -25.66 8.21
CA ALA A 178 -6.57 -24.70 9.32
C ALA A 178 -5.11 -24.27 9.50
N VAL A 179 -4.85 -23.09 10.06
CA VAL A 179 -3.48 -22.72 10.46
C VAL A 179 -3.05 -23.56 11.66
N PHE A 180 -2.16 -24.52 11.44
CA PHE A 180 -1.60 -25.37 12.48
C PHE A 180 -0.22 -24.87 12.90
N LYS A 181 -0.12 -24.37 14.14
CA LYS A 181 1.17 -24.07 14.78
C LYS A 181 1.82 -25.36 15.29
N ILE A 182 3.04 -25.64 14.86
CA ILE A 182 3.78 -26.85 15.23
C ILE A 182 4.20 -26.74 16.70
N LYS A 183 4.02 -27.83 17.47
CA LYS A 183 4.42 -27.88 18.89
C LYS A 183 5.71 -28.68 19.04
N GLY A 184 6.65 -28.12 19.79
CA GLY A 184 7.95 -28.70 20.09
C GLY A 184 8.71 -27.85 21.10
N GLU A 185 9.90 -28.31 21.50
CA GLU A 185 10.83 -27.50 22.27
C GLU A 185 11.29 -26.31 21.41
N ASN A 186 11.22 -25.09 21.96
CA ASN A 186 11.58 -23.83 21.28
C ASN A 186 10.85 -23.59 19.94
N LYS A 187 9.61 -24.09 19.80
CA LYS A 187 8.76 -23.83 18.63
C LYS A 187 7.73 -22.74 18.92
N SER A 188 7.82 -21.64 18.17
CA SER A 188 6.83 -20.57 18.14
C SER A 188 6.75 -19.98 16.73
N PHE A 189 5.75 -19.13 16.51
CA PHE A 189 5.84 -18.14 15.44
C PHE A 189 6.82 -17.04 15.83
N ALA A 190 7.48 -16.43 14.85
CA ALA A 190 8.41 -15.32 15.06
C ALA A 190 7.66 -14.09 15.63
N ASP A 191 8.21 -13.45 16.66
CA ASP A 191 7.54 -12.34 17.37
C ASP A 191 7.76 -10.96 16.71
N ASP A 192 8.70 -10.84 15.78
CA ASP A 192 9.13 -9.59 15.13
C ASP A 192 8.69 -9.48 13.66
N VAL A 193 7.48 -9.95 13.40
CA VAL A 193 6.74 -9.89 12.12
C VAL A 193 5.61 -8.85 12.21
N ASP A 194 4.83 -8.66 11.13
CA ASP A 194 3.67 -7.77 11.22
C ASP A 194 2.58 -8.31 12.17
N GLY A 195 1.91 -7.40 12.87
CA GLY A 195 0.88 -7.71 13.88
C GLY A 195 -0.52 -7.92 13.33
N GLU A 196 -0.73 -7.83 12.00
CA GLU A 196 -1.98 -8.27 11.36
C GLU A 196 -2.31 -9.70 11.80
N HIS A 197 -3.59 -9.94 12.11
CA HIS A 197 -4.06 -11.19 12.71
C HIS A 197 -3.32 -11.59 14.01
N GLY A 198 -2.92 -10.61 14.82
CA GLY A 198 -2.17 -10.80 16.08
C GLY A 198 -0.69 -11.11 15.87
N ASN A 199 -0.38 -12.03 14.96
CA ASN A 199 0.96 -12.39 14.50
C ASN A 199 0.85 -12.92 13.06
N PHE A 200 1.58 -12.32 12.13
CA PHE A 200 1.51 -12.69 10.72
C PHE A 200 2.71 -13.47 10.19
N ASP A 201 3.43 -14.22 11.03
CA ASP A 201 4.50 -15.14 10.57
C ASP A 201 3.92 -16.14 9.55
N TYR A 202 2.83 -16.82 9.95
CA TYR A 202 2.19 -17.79 9.07
C TYR A 202 1.46 -17.12 7.88
N LEU A 203 1.86 -17.47 6.65
CA LEU A 203 1.14 -17.14 5.42
C LEU A 203 0.51 -18.35 4.74
N MET A 204 1.33 -19.34 4.32
CA MET A 204 0.88 -20.50 3.54
C MET A 204 1.87 -21.67 3.57
N CYS A 205 1.42 -22.85 3.13
CA CYS A 205 2.23 -24.06 2.94
C CYS A 205 2.91 -24.56 4.23
N ASN A 206 4.24 -24.71 4.24
CA ASN A 206 5.01 -25.01 5.45
C ASN A 206 5.86 -23.78 5.79
N ASN A 207 5.51 -23.08 6.87
CA ASN A 207 6.13 -21.82 7.29
C ASN A 207 7.52 -22.07 7.87
N VAL A 208 8.55 -21.45 7.31
CA VAL A 208 9.95 -21.71 7.70
C VAL A 208 10.23 -21.14 9.08
N ASP A 209 10.92 -21.91 9.93
CA ASP A 209 11.31 -21.48 11.27
C ASP A 209 12.73 -20.90 11.27
N TYR A 210 12.84 -19.57 11.30
CA TYR A 210 14.12 -18.86 11.30
C TYR A 210 14.78 -18.72 12.68
N ASP A 211 14.14 -19.19 13.76
CA ASP A 211 14.83 -19.40 15.05
C ASP A 211 15.64 -20.70 15.05
N HIS A 212 15.39 -21.60 14.09
CA HIS A 212 16.11 -22.86 13.99
C HIS A 212 17.53 -22.66 13.38
N PRO A 213 18.61 -22.99 14.11
CA PRO A 213 19.97 -22.68 13.67
C PRO A 213 20.37 -23.36 12.34
N ASP A 214 19.88 -24.59 12.10
CA ASP A 214 20.17 -25.28 10.84
C ASP A 214 19.48 -24.62 9.64
N VAL A 215 18.31 -23.98 9.85
CA VAL A 215 17.59 -23.25 8.79
C VAL A 215 18.33 -21.98 8.44
N VAL A 216 18.79 -21.24 9.46
CA VAL A 216 19.63 -20.04 9.26
C VAL A 216 20.91 -20.40 8.51
N ALA A 217 21.62 -21.45 8.95
CA ALA A 217 22.85 -21.90 8.31
C ALA A 217 22.61 -22.37 6.87
N GLU A 218 21.53 -23.10 6.61
CA GLU A 218 21.19 -23.55 5.26
C GLU A 218 20.86 -22.37 4.33
N THR A 219 20.15 -21.36 4.83
CA THR A 219 19.79 -20.18 4.04
C THR A 219 21.03 -19.31 3.75
N GLU A 220 21.96 -19.17 4.70
CA GLU A 220 23.26 -18.54 4.47
C GLU A 220 24.06 -19.27 3.37
N ARG A 221 24.12 -20.61 3.43
CA ARG A 221 24.79 -21.43 2.39
C ARG A 221 24.17 -21.23 1.02
N TRP A 222 22.84 -21.19 0.94
CA TRP A 222 22.12 -20.94 -0.30
C TRP A 222 22.44 -19.55 -0.87
N ALA A 223 22.41 -18.50 -0.03
CA ALA A 223 22.74 -17.14 -0.46
C ALA A 223 24.19 -17.04 -0.98
N GLN A 224 25.14 -17.67 -0.31
CA GLN A 224 26.52 -17.77 -0.77
C GLN A 224 26.60 -18.49 -2.14
N TRP A 225 25.91 -19.61 -2.29
CA TRP A 225 25.88 -20.34 -3.55
C TRP A 225 25.29 -19.52 -4.70
N CYS A 226 24.22 -18.76 -4.47
CA CYS A 226 23.66 -17.86 -5.50
C CYS A 226 24.69 -16.82 -5.97
N LEU A 227 25.45 -16.23 -5.04
CA LEU A 227 26.51 -15.29 -5.35
C LEU A 227 27.66 -15.92 -6.15
N GLU A 228 28.04 -17.16 -5.84
CA GLU A 228 29.15 -17.86 -6.48
C GLU A 228 28.77 -18.43 -7.85
N GLU A 229 27.59 -19.05 -7.94
CA GLU A 229 27.13 -19.78 -9.13
C GLU A 229 26.58 -18.85 -10.21
N PHE A 230 25.89 -17.78 -9.82
CA PHE A 230 25.16 -16.88 -10.73
C PHE A 230 25.67 -15.45 -10.71
N LYS A 231 26.54 -15.07 -9.75
CA LYS A 231 27.08 -13.69 -9.63
C LYS A 231 26.02 -12.61 -9.53
N ILE A 232 24.91 -12.90 -8.85
CA ILE A 232 23.82 -11.96 -8.64
C ILE A 232 24.26 -10.70 -7.88
N ASP A 233 23.54 -9.61 -8.07
CA ASP A 233 23.86 -8.29 -7.52
C ASP A 233 22.93 -7.88 -6.37
N GLY A 234 21.86 -8.64 -6.15
CA GLY A 234 20.87 -8.35 -5.12
C GLY A 234 19.75 -9.37 -5.01
N PHE A 235 18.86 -9.14 -4.04
CA PHE A 235 17.63 -9.90 -3.84
C PHE A 235 16.40 -8.98 -3.81
N ARG A 236 15.29 -9.46 -4.38
CA ARG A 236 13.93 -9.07 -3.97
C ARG A 236 13.45 -10.10 -2.96
N ILE A 237 13.15 -9.69 -1.73
CA ILE A 237 12.65 -10.57 -0.67
C ILE A 237 11.12 -10.61 -0.76
N ASP A 238 10.60 -11.79 -1.06
CA ASP A 238 9.18 -12.08 -1.08
C ASP A 238 8.56 -12.09 0.31
N ALA A 239 7.31 -11.65 0.43
CA ALA A 239 6.48 -11.81 1.61
C ALA A 239 7.15 -11.30 2.90
N MET A 240 7.88 -10.19 2.83
CA MET A 240 8.81 -9.78 3.89
C MET A 240 8.11 -9.49 5.22
N LYS A 241 6.84 -9.08 5.20
CA LYS A 241 6.05 -8.85 6.43
C LYS A 241 5.78 -10.11 7.25
N HIS A 242 6.01 -11.29 6.65
CA HIS A 242 5.81 -12.61 7.23
C HIS A 242 7.12 -13.25 7.70
N ILE A 243 8.27 -12.61 7.49
CA ILE A 243 9.59 -13.15 7.85
C ILE A 243 10.17 -12.32 8.99
N SER A 244 10.76 -12.98 9.99
CA SER A 244 11.43 -12.32 11.11
C SER A 244 12.36 -11.19 10.65
N ALA A 245 12.11 -9.97 11.15
CA ALA A 245 12.95 -8.82 10.85
C ALA A 245 14.41 -9.05 11.28
N GLY A 246 14.63 -9.68 12.43
CA GLY A 246 15.95 -10.06 12.94
C GLY A 246 16.69 -11.03 12.02
N PHE A 247 15.98 -12.00 11.42
CA PHE A 247 16.58 -12.89 10.43
C PHE A 247 17.00 -12.14 9.16
N ILE A 248 16.15 -11.25 8.64
CA ILE A 248 16.49 -10.43 7.45
C ILE A 248 17.74 -9.58 7.72
N ALA A 249 17.83 -8.96 8.90
CA ALA A 249 19.01 -8.19 9.31
C ALA A 249 20.28 -9.05 9.34
N HIS A 250 20.15 -10.25 9.92
CA HIS A 250 21.22 -11.23 9.99
C HIS A 250 21.69 -11.68 8.61
N LEU A 251 20.76 -12.00 7.70
CA LEU A 251 21.08 -12.42 6.34
C LEU A 251 21.80 -11.32 5.56
N LEU A 252 21.34 -10.07 5.65
CA LEU A 252 22.00 -8.94 4.99
C LEU A 252 23.38 -8.64 5.59
N SER A 253 23.53 -8.73 6.91
CA SER A 253 24.82 -8.62 7.60
C SER A 253 25.78 -9.73 7.16
N HIS A 254 25.30 -10.96 7.01
CA HIS A 254 26.08 -12.07 6.48
C HIS A 254 26.57 -11.77 5.06
N ILE A 255 25.68 -11.38 4.15
CA ILE A 255 26.04 -11.12 2.74
C ILE A 255 26.99 -9.92 2.60
N ARG A 256 26.62 -8.77 3.18
CA ARG A 256 27.36 -7.52 3.03
C ARG A 256 28.67 -7.53 3.81
N GLY A 257 28.65 -8.08 5.03
CA GLY A 257 29.80 -8.16 5.93
C GLY A 257 30.65 -9.40 5.71
N LYS A 258 30.11 -10.59 5.99
CA LYS A 258 30.89 -11.85 5.99
C LYS A 258 31.29 -12.28 4.58
N LEU A 259 30.36 -12.24 3.61
CA LEU A 259 30.66 -12.55 2.20
C LEU A 259 31.28 -11.37 1.44
N ARG A 260 31.50 -10.23 2.11
CA ARG A 260 32.19 -9.03 1.60
C ARG A 260 31.55 -8.46 0.33
N LYS A 261 30.21 -8.37 0.31
CA LYS A 261 29.43 -7.73 -0.76
C LYS A 261 28.76 -6.45 -0.26
N PRO A 262 29.51 -5.38 0.07
CA PRO A 262 28.94 -4.19 0.72
C PRO A 262 27.85 -3.50 -0.13
N ASP A 263 27.96 -3.58 -1.45
CA ASP A 263 27.02 -2.97 -2.40
C ASP A 263 25.85 -3.91 -2.80
N PHE A 264 25.69 -5.05 -2.14
CA PHE A 264 24.63 -6.00 -2.46
C PHE A 264 23.26 -5.37 -2.20
N PHE A 265 22.47 -5.23 -3.26
CA PHE A 265 21.17 -4.59 -3.20
C PHE A 265 20.13 -5.52 -2.60
N CYS A 266 19.20 -4.97 -1.83
CA CYS A 266 18.07 -5.74 -1.34
C CYS A 266 16.84 -4.85 -1.23
N VAL A 267 15.73 -5.32 -1.80
CA VAL A 267 14.40 -4.74 -1.66
C VAL A 267 13.44 -5.78 -1.08
N GLY A 268 12.66 -5.42 -0.07
CA GLY A 268 11.63 -6.27 0.49
C GLY A 268 10.23 -5.87 0.04
N GLU A 269 9.38 -6.86 -0.20
CA GLU A 269 7.95 -6.67 -0.39
C GLU A 269 7.25 -6.71 0.98
N TYR A 270 7.01 -5.53 1.54
CA TYR A 270 6.21 -5.35 2.75
C TYR A 270 4.82 -4.83 2.36
N TRP A 271 3.89 -5.73 2.09
CA TRP A 271 2.59 -5.35 1.53
C TRP A 271 1.66 -4.71 2.56
N LYS A 272 1.69 -3.37 2.62
CA LYS A 272 0.82 -2.56 3.49
C LYS A 272 0.53 -1.19 2.89
N GLN A 273 -0.73 -0.75 2.97
CA GLN A 273 -1.17 0.54 2.40
C GLN A 273 -0.74 1.75 3.25
N ASN A 274 -0.17 1.53 4.43
CA ASN A 274 0.34 2.57 5.31
C ASN A 274 1.70 2.15 5.87
N LEU A 275 2.43 3.11 6.44
CA LEU A 275 3.80 2.90 6.92
C LEU A 275 3.89 2.34 8.35
N SER A 276 2.78 1.87 8.93
CA SER A 276 2.84 1.29 10.28
C SER A 276 3.71 0.03 10.29
N ASN A 277 4.55 -0.09 11.31
CA ASN A 277 5.53 -1.17 11.49
C ASN A 277 6.65 -1.26 10.43
N VAL A 278 6.64 -0.45 9.37
CA VAL A 278 7.69 -0.45 8.33
C VAL A 278 9.07 -0.10 8.91
N ASN A 279 9.12 0.79 9.91
CA ASN A 279 10.36 1.25 10.53
C ASN A 279 11.18 0.12 11.16
N ILE A 280 10.55 -0.96 11.64
CA ILE A 280 11.29 -2.09 12.22
C ILE A 280 12.26 -2.69 11.19
N HIS A 281 11.90 -2.67 9.90
CA HIS A 281 12.75 -3.18 8.85
C HIS A 281 13.80 -2.15 8.41
N LEU A 282 13.44 -0.86 8.36
CA LEU A 282 14.38 0.19 7.92
C LEU A 282 15.51 0.41 8.94
N GLU A 283 15.20 0.36 10.23
CA GLU A 283 16.15 0.59 11.31
C GLU A 283 17.04 -0.63 11.57
N ASN A 284 16.50 -1.85 11.49
CA ASN A 284 17.23 -3.06 11.90
C ASN A 284 18.02 -3.75 10.78
N ASN A 285 17.69 -3.52 9.50
CA ASN A 285 18.22 -4.35 8.40
C ASN A 285 19.43 -3.75 7.66
N GLY A 286 20.11 -2.77 8.24
CA GLY A 286 21.37 -2.25 7.70
C GLY A 286 21.26 -1.73 6.26
N HIS A 287 20.21 -0.94 5.97
CA HIS A 287 19.84 -0.38 4.66
C HIS A 287 19.18 -1.38 3.69
N ILE A 288 18.03 -1.92 4.08
CA ILE A 288 17.11 -2.57 3.14
C ILE A 288 16.26 -1.50 2.43
N HIS A 289 15.89 -1.74 1.18
CA HIS A 289 14.88 -0.95 0.48
C HIS A 289 13.52 -1.64 0.58
N LEU A 290 12.42 -0.91 0.42
CA LEU A 290 11.08 -1.49 0.41
C LEU A 290 10.28 -0.93 -0.76
N PHE A 291 9.38 -1.74 -1.29
CA PHE A 291 8.42 -1.26 -2.28
C PHE A 291 7.47 -0.25 -1.65
N ASP A 292 7.25 0.88 -2.33
CA ASP A 292 6.36 1.95 -1.89
C ASP A 292 4.90 1.63 -2.22
N VAL A 293 4.34 0.68 -1.47
CA VAL A 293 2.95 0.23 -1.63
C VAL A 293 1.93 1.37 -1.42
N PRO A 294 2.09 2.29 -0.44
CA PRO A 294 1.19 3.44 -0.32
C PRO A 294 1.16 4.31 -1.60
N LEU A 295 2.31 4.54 -2.25
CA LEU A 295 2.35 5.33 -3.49
C LEU A 295 1.60 4.63 -4.64
N HIS A 296 1.70 3.31 -4.77
CA HIS A 296 0.88 2.54 -5.71
C HIS A 296 -0.63 2.80 -5.50
N PHE A 297 -1.11 2.73 -4.24
CA PHE A 297 -2.51 3.00 -3.93
C PHE A 297 -2.90 4.46 -4.17
N ASN A 298 -1.99 5.42 -3.98
CA ASN A 298 -2.23 6.82 -4.36
C ASN A 298 -2.38 6.95 -5.88
N PHE A 299 -1.58 6.26 -6.70
CA PHE A 299 -1.74 6.26 -8.17
C PHE A 299 -3.06 5.62 -8.60
N LYS A 300 -3.44 4.49 -8.01
CA LYS A 300 -4.72 3.84 -8.27
C LYS A 300 -5.87 4.81 -7.99
N ARG A 301 -5.90 5.41 -6.79
CA ARG A 301 -6.93 6.37 -6.39
C ARG A 301 -6.98 7.59 -7.32
N ALA A 302 -5.83 8.17 -7.65
CA ALA A 302 -5.77 9.31 -8.56
C ALA A 302 -6.30 8.97 -9.96
N GLY A 303 -6.04 7.76 -10.46
CA GLY A 303 -6.59 7.28 -11.72
C GLY A 303 -8.10 6.99 -11.69
N GLU A 304 -8.64 6.58 -10.54
CA GLU A 304 -10.07 6.26 -10.35
C GLU A 304 -10.91 7.52 -10.10
N GLU A 305 -10.42 8.42 -9.26
CA GLU A 305 -11.07 9.67 -8.88
C GLU A 305 -10.93 10.76 -9.97
N GLY A 306 -9.89 10.67 -10.81
CA GLY A 306 -9.64 11.63 -11.89
C GLY A 306 -9.56 13.07 -11.35
N PRO A 307 -10.29 14.05 -11.91
CA PRO A 307 -10.18 15.45 -11.50
C PRO A 307 -10.54 15.74 -10.03
N SER A 308 -11.21 14.83 -9.31
CA SER A 308 -11.51 15.06 -7.88
C SER A 308 -10.34 14.74 -6.95
N PHE A 309 -9.34 14.00 -7.43
CA PHE A 309 -8.12 13.74 -6.65
C PHE A 309 -7.23 14.98 -6.63
N ASP A 310 -6.77 15.36 -5.43
CA ASP A 310 -5.81 16.45 -5.25
C ASP A 310 -4.37 15.99 -5.51
N MET A 311 -3.86 16.29 -6.70
CA MET A 311 -2.51 15.93 -7.15
C MET A 311 -1.39 16.51 -6.27
N ARG A 312 -1.67 17.55 -5.47
CA ARG A 312 -0.69 18.08 -4.51
C ARG A 312 -0.36 17.07 -3.41
N THR A 313 -1.30 16.16 -3.12
CA THR A 313 -1.19 15.14 -2.08
C THR A 313 -0.74 13.77 -2.59
N ILE A 314 -0.32 13.67 -3.86
CA ILE A 314 -0.01 12.37 -4.49
C ILE A 314 1.08 11.56 -3.74
N PHE A 315 1.99 12.25 -3.03
CA PHE A 315 3.04 11.64 -2.23
C PHE A 315 2.72 11.54 -0.73
N ASP A 316 1.56 12.00 -0.27
CA ASP A 316 1.25 12.02 1.15
C ASP A 316 1.13 10.59 1.71
N GLY A 317 1.80 10.36 2.84
CA GLY A 317 1.81 9.07 3.54
C GLY A 317 2.65 7.99 2.86
N THR A 318 3.46 8.35 1.86
CA THR A 318 4.26 7.39 1.08
C THR A 318 5.65 7.14 1.65
N LEU A 319 6.23 6.00 1.27
CA LEU A 319 7.59 5.69 1.69
C LEU A 319 8.61 6.64 1.04
N VAL A 320 8.40 7.02 -0.22
CA VAL A 320 9.29 7.97 -0.91
C VAL A 320 9.27 9.36 -0.27
N GLN A 321 8.12 9.80 0.27
CA GLN A 321 8.04 11.07 1.00
C GLN A 321 8.83 11.04 2.31
N SER A 322 8.77 9.93 3.06
CA SER A 322 9.37 9.83 4.39
C SER A 322 10.80 9.29 4.40
N SER A 323 11.14 8.41 3.45
CA SER A 323 12.42 7.69 3.35
C SER A 323 12.82 7.48 1.88
N PRO A 324 13.10 8.55 1.12
CA PRO A 324 13.32 8.50 -0.33
C PRO A 324 14.46 7.57 -0.76
N LYS A 325 15.51 7.43 0.07
CA LYS A 325 16.65 6.55 -0.20
C LYS A 325 16.37 5.07 0.02
N ALA A 326 15.29 4.73 0.73
CA ALA A 326 14.87 3.35 0.98
C ALA A 326 13.68 2.94 0.11
N ALA A 327 13.08 3.87 -0.64
CA ALA A 327 11.87 3.62 -1.41
C ALA A 327 12.20 3.06 -2.80
N VAL A 328 11.64 1.89 -3.11
CA VAL A 328 11.47 1.43 -4.49
C VAL A 328 10.05 1.77 -4.92
N THR A 329 9.91 2.79 -5.75
CA THR A 329 8.62 3.26 -6.25
C THR A 329 8.19 2.46 -7.47
N PHE A 330 6.93 2.04 -7.55
CA PHE A 330 6.40 1.26 -8.66
C PHE A 330 4.96 1.71 -9.00
N ILE A 331 4.47 1.33 -10.19
CA ILE A 331 3.10 1.62 -10.64
C ILE A 331 2.20 0.42 -10.40
N ASP A 332 2.56 -0.72 -11.00
CA ASP A 332 1.89 -2.00 -10.87
C ASP A 332 2.94 -3.12 -10.78
N ASN A 333 2.52 -4.30 -10.37
CA ASN A 333 3.37 -5.50 -10.32
C ASN A 333 2.52 -6.76 -10.67
N HIS A 334 3.09 -7.94 -10.41
CA HIS A 334 2.41 -9.21 -10.69
C HIS A 334 1.26 -9.54 -9.74
N ASP A 335 1.15 -8.87 -8.59
CA ASP A 335 0.06 -9.06 -7.62
C ASP A 335 -1.08 -8.07 -7.83
N THR A 336 -0.77 -6.85 -8.31
CA THR A 336 -1.76 -5.78 -8.57
C THR A 336 -2.42 -5.90 -9.94
N GLN A 337 -1.82 -6.64 -10.87
CA GLN A 337 -2.42 -6.89 -12.18
C GLN A 337 -3.80 -7.55 -12.07
N PRO A 338 -4.66 -7.44 -13.10
CA PRO A 338 -6.01 -8.00 -13.05
C PRO A 338 -6.02 -9.51 -12.77
N TYR A 339 -7.03 -9.94 -12.01
CA TYR A 339 -7.30 -11.32 -11.61
C TYR A 339 -6.22 -11.96 -10.73
N GLN A 340 -5.55 -11.16 -9.91
CA GLN A 340 -4.53 -11.58 -8.94
C GLN A 340 -4.90 -11.25 -7.49
N ALA A 341 -4.13 -11.81 -6.56
CA ALA A 341 -4.45 -11.81 -5.13
C ALA A 341 -4.60 -10.40 -4.53
N LEU A 342 -3.86 -9.43 -5.05
CA LEU A 342 -3.83 -8.05 -4.58
C LEU A 342 -4.32 -7.09 -5.67
N GLU A 343 -5.22 -7.54 -6.56
CA GLU A 343 -5.70 -6.77 -7.70
C GLU A 343 -6.07 -5.34 -7.31
N SER A 344 -5.33 -4.39 -7.88
CA SER A 344 -5.42 -2.97 -7.58
C SER A 344 -4.84 -2.16 -8.75
N PHE A 345 -5.07 -2.66 -9.96
CA PHE A 345 -4.44 -2.18 -11.19
C PHE A 345 -4.68 -0.70 -11.46
N VAL A 346 -3.62 0.06 -11.69
CA VAL A 346 -3.74 1.50 -11.97
C VAL A 346 -4.46 1.72 -13.30
N PRO A 347 -5.48 2.60 -13.38
CA PRO A 347 -6.16 2.89 -14.64
C PRO A 347 -5.20 3.31 -15.76
N ALA A 348 -5.39 2.71 -16.94
CA ALA A 348 -4.42 2.81 -18.04
C ALA A 348 -4.10 4.25 -18.48
N TRP A 349 -5.07 5.16 -18.38
CA TRP A 349 -4.89 6.58 -18.71
C TRP A 349 -3.94 7.31 -17.75
N PHE A 350 -3.86 6.87 -16.49
CA PHE A 350 -3.03 7.48 -15.45
C PHE A 350 -1.59 6.93 -15.42
N LYS A 351 -1.35 5.75 -16.01
CA LYS A 351 -0.01 5.14 -16.08
C LYS A 351 1.10 6.06 -16.64
N PRO A 352 0.92 6.86 -17.71
CA PRO A 352 1.96 7.79 -18.15
C PRO A 352 2.28 8.87 -17.10
N LEU A 353 1.28 9.36 -16.35
CA LEU A 353 1.48 10.33 -15.27
C LEU A 353 2.27 9.68 -14.11
N ALA A 354 1.86 8.49 -13.68
CA ALA A 354 2.55 7.72 -12.63
C ALA A 354 4.00 7.39 -13.02
N ALA A 355 4.23 6.99 -14.27
CA ALA A 355 5.56 6.72 -14.79
C ALA A 355 6.46 7.96 -14.78
N ALA A 356 5.93 9.12 -15.19
CA ALA A 356 6.67 10.37 -15.11
C ALA A 356 7.01 10.74 -13.65
N LEU A 357 6.05 10.57 -12.72
CA LEU A 357 6.26 10.85 -11.29
C LEU A 357 7.40 10.02 -10.69
N ILE A 358 7.48 8.72 -10.98
CA ILE A 358 8.54 7.86 -10.41
C ILE A 358 9.87 7.93 -11.18
N CYS A 359 9.83 8.17 -12.50
CA CYS A 359 11.04 8.12 -13.33
C CYS A 359 11.72 9.48 -13.53
N LEU A 360 11.04 10.61 -13.39
CA LEU A 360 11.63 11.91 -13.77
C LEU A 360 11.87 12.85 -12.59
N ARG A 361 11.42 12.45 -11.39
CA ARG A 361 11.75 13.10 -10.13
C ARG A 361 13.09 12.56 -9.58
N PHE A 362 13.64 13.30 -8.61
CA PHE A 362 14.91 12.98 -7.96
C PHE A 362 14.81 11.82 -6.97
N ASP A 363 13.73 11.77 -6.18
CA ASP A 363 13.57 10.83 -5.09
C ASP A 363 13.08 9.44 -5.52
N GLY A 364 13.52 8.41 -4.80
CA GLY A 364 13.10 7.03 -5.00
C GLY A 364 13.90 6.27 -6.07
N PHE A 365 13.79 4.94 -6.00
CA PHE A 365 14.33 4.03 -7.00
C PHE A 365 13.18 3.43 -7.83
N PRO A 366 12.91 3.93 -9.05
CA PRO A 366 11.79 3.46 -9.85
C PRO A 366 11.97 2.02 -10.32
N CYS A 367 10.89 1.23 -10.18
CA CYS A 367 10.72 -0.09 -10.74
C CYS A 367 9.56 -0.08 -11.76
N LEU A 368 9.87 -0.37 -13.02
CA LEU A 368 8.86 -0.57 -14.06
C LEU A 368 8.45 -2.05 -14.12
N PHE A 369 7.27 -2.31 -14.70
CA PHE A 369 6.65 -3.62 -14.74
C PHE A 369 6.60 -4.19 -16.16
N TYR A 370 6.97 -5.46 -16.32
CA TYR A 370 6.88 -6.17 -17.60
C TYR A 370 5.48 -6.09 -18.22
N GLY A 371 4.43 -6.30 -17.41
CA GLY A 371 3.04 -6.28 -17.88
C GLY A 371 2.61 -4.93 -18.44
N ASP A 372 3.13 -3.84 -17.89
CA ASP A 372 2.88 -2.49 -18.39
C ASP A 372 3.65 -2.20 -19.69
N PHE A 373 4.87 -2.72 -19.79
CA PHE A 373 5.75 -2.46 -20.92
C PHE A 373 5.40 -3.32 -22.14
N TYR A 374 5.28 -4.64 -21.96
CA TYR A 374 5.05 -5.61 -23.04
C TYR A 374 3.59 -6.05 -23.17
N GLY A 375 2.77 -5.81 -22.14
CA GLY A 375 1.41 -6.32 -22.05
C GLY A 375 1.31 -7.51 -21.09
N ILE A 376 0.08 -7.81 -20.71
CA ILE A 376 -0.28 -8.93 -19.84
C ILE A 376 -0.88 -10.02 -20.72
N GLU A 377 -0.32 -11.22 -20.62
CA GLU A 377 -0.83 -12.38 -21.36
C GLU A 377 -2.23 -12.78 -20.85
N PRO A 378 -3.07 -13.37 -21.71
CA PRO A 378 -4.35 -13.90 -21.27
C PRO A 378 -4.18 -14.98 -20.19
N LYS A 379 -5.11 -15.04 -19.23
CA LYS A 379 -5.14 -16.05 -18.16
C LYS A 379 -5.05 -17.48 -18.69
N SER A 380 -5.68 -17.72 -19.84
CA SER A 380 -5.68 -18.99 -20.53
C SER A 380 -5.94 -18.78 -22.02
N SER A 381 -5.57 -19.77 -22.84
CA SER A 381 -5.89 -19.77 -24.27
C SER A 381 -7.40 -19.74 -24.57
N SER A 382 -8.23 -20.07 -23.57
CA SER A 382 -9.70 -20.03 -23.66
C SER A 382 -10.32 -18.70 -23.24
N GLU A 383 -9.54 -17.79 -22.66
CA GLU A 383 -9.99 -16.46 -22.18
C GLU A 383 -9.12 -15.34 -22.83
N PRO A 384 -8.99 -15.27 -24.17
CA PRO A 384 -8.10 -14.32 -24.84
C PRO A 384 -8.41 -12.85 -24.54
N GLU A 385 -9.65 -12.53 -24.19
CA GLU A 385 -10.12 -11.19 -23.80
C GLU A 385 -9.52 -10.67 -22.49
N THR A 386 -8.90 -11.56 -21.70
CA THR A 386 -8.27 -11.19 -20.42
C THR A 386 -6.86 -10.64 -20.59
N GLY A 387 -6.27 -10.74 -21.79
CA GLY A 387 -4.98 -10.13 -22.11
C GLY A 387 -5.09 -8.61 -22.23
N LEU A 388 -4.03 -7.92 -21.84
CA LEU A 388 -3.95 -6.45 -21.93
C LEU A 388 -2.74 -6.01 -22.77
N PRO A 389 -2.87 -4.98 -23.62
CA PRO A 389 -1.77 -4.48 -24.41
C PRO A 389 -0.75 -3.73 -23.54
N GLY A 390 0.54 -3.84 -23.92
CA GLY A 390 1.62 -3.03 -23.34
C GLY A 390 1.68 -1.62 -23.92
N ARG A 391 2.49 -0.76 -23.30
CA ARG A 391 2.74 0.63 -23.71
C ARG A 391 4.24 0.90 -23.90
N LYS A 392 4.89 0.03 -24.67
CA LYS A 392 6.34 -0.04 -24.84
C LYS A 392 6.94 1.29 -25.30
N GLU A 393 6.36 1.93 -26.30
CA GLU A 393 6.91 3.15 -26.89
C GLU A 393 6.81 4.33 -25.89
N MET A 394 5.70 4.45 -25.15
CA MET A 394 5.48 5.43 -24.09
C MET A 394 6.50 5.28 -22.97
N PHE A 395 6.64 4.06 -22.40
CA PHE A 395 7.64 3.83 -21.35
C PHE A 395 9.07 4.03 -21.86
N SER A 396 9.36 3.64 -23.11
CA SER A 396 10.68 3.86 -23.72
C SER A 396 11.05 5.35 -23.75
N ARG A 397 10.11 6.25 -24.01
CA ARG A 397 10.36 7.71 -23.97
C ARG A 397 10.65 8.21 -22.57
N ILE A 398 9.87 7.78 -21.58
CA ILE A 398 10.09 8.16 -20.18
C ILE A 398 11.45 7.66 -19.70
N LEU A 399 11.83 6.43 -20.06
CA LEU A 399 13.15 5.88 -19.76
C LEU A 399 14.28 6.68 -20.43
N LEU A 400 14.14 7.02 -21.71
CA LEU A 400 15.10 7.88 -22.41
C LEU A 400 15.18 9.28 -21.78
N ALA A 401 14.04 9.84 -21.35
CA ALA A 401 13.98 11.11 -20.64
C ALA A 401 14.74 11.06 -19.32
N ARG A 402 14.54 9.98 -18.54
CA ARG A 402 15.30 9.74 -17.30
C ARG A 402 16.80 9.57 -17.56
N LYS A 403 17.16 8.84 -18.61
CA LYS A 403 18.55 8.55 -18.98
C LYS A 403 19.32 9.80 -19.44
N GLN A 404 18.65 10.73 -20.12
CA GLN A 404 19.32 11.85 -20.80
C GLN A 404 19.13 13.21 -20.10
N PHE A 405 18.00 13.42 -19.43
CA PHE A 405 17.58 14.78 -19.05
C PHE A 405 17.22 14.94 -17.56
N ALA A 406 16.81 13.89 -16.84
CA ALA A 406 16.35 13.97 -15.45
C ALA A 406 17.51 14.06 -14.42
N TYR A 407 18.37 15.08 -14.56
CA TYR A 407 19.55 15.30 -13.71
C TYR A 407 19.54 16.68 -13.04
N GLY A 408 20.43 16.88 -12.08
CA GLY A 408 20.55 18.15 -11.37
C GLY A 408 19.46 18.42 -10.34
N THR A 409 19.46 19.66 -9.85
CA THR A 409 18.50 20.17 -8.87
C THR A 409 17.07 20.11 -9.40
N GLN A 410 16.10 20.05 -8.48
CA GLN A 410 14.69 19.94 -8.79
C GLN A 410 13.92 21.10 -8.16
N ASP A 411 13.04 21.72 -8.95
CA ASP A 411 12.05 22.69 -8.48
C ASP A 411 10.65 22.11 -8.67
N ASP A 412 9.86 22.06 -7.60
CA ASP A 412 8.51 21.50 -7.59
C ASP A 412 7.44 22.60 -7.65
N TYR A 413 6.44 22.40 -8.50
CA TYR A 413 5.28 23.27 -8.67
C TYR A 413 4.00 22.48 -8.40
N PHE A 414 3.80 22.11 -7.13
CA PHE A 414 2.65 21.34 -6.60
C PHE A 414 1.65 22.30 -5.94
N ASP A 415 1.24 23.30 -6.71
CA ASP A 415 0.47 24.48 -6.28
C ASP A 415 -1.01 24.45 -6.74
N HIS A 416 -1.37 23.54 -7.65
CA HIS A 416 -2.74 23.38 -8.16
C HIS A 416 -3.24 21.94 -7.94
N PRO A 417 -4.51 21.73 -7.53
CA PRO A 417 -5.06 20.40 -7.23
C PRO A 417 -5.07 19.44 -8.42
N ASN A 418 -5.00 19.94 -9.66
CA ASN A 418 -5.01 19.09 -10.84
C ASN A 418 -3.77 19.20 -11.73
N CYS A 419 -3.09 20.35 -11.75
CA CYS A 419 -2.06 20.69 -12.73
C CYS A 419 -0.74 20.95 -12.00
N ILE A 420 0.07 19.90 -11.90
CA ILE A 420 1.35 19.93 -11.19
C ILE A 420 2.51 19.85 -12.20
N ALA A 421 3.66 20.37 -11.80
CA ALA A 421 4.85 20.36 -12.63
C ALA A 421 6.12 20.28 -11.79
N TRP A 422 7.23 19.95 -12.42
CA TRP A 422 8.56 20.11 -11.84
C TRP A 422 9.62 20.31 -12.92
N VAL A 423 10.73 20.91 -12.53
CA VAL A 423 11.89 21.16 -13.40
C VAL A 423 13.08 20.39 -12.86
N ARG A 424 13.86 19.80 -13.76
CA ARG A 424 15.20 19.25 -13.48
C ARG A 424 16.22 20.10 -14.24
N HIS A 425 17.12 20.76 -13.52
CA HIS A 425 17.99 21.78 -14.13
C HIS A 425 19.18 21.22 -14.92
N GLY A 426 19.43 19.92 -14.83
CA GLY A 426 20.64 19.29 -15.34
C GLY A 426 21.83 19.48 -14.40
N ASP A 427 22.88 18.71 -14.61
CA ASP A 427 24.14 18.81 -13.87
C ASP A 427 25.34 19.03 -14.81
N LYS A 428 26.56 19.01 -14.27
CA LYS A 428 27.79 19.21 -15.04
C LYS A 428 28.03 18.18 -16.15
N HIS A 429 27.46 16.97 -16.03
CA HIS A 429 27.60 15.88 -17.01
C HIS A 429 26.39 15.77 -17.93
N TYR A 430 25.20 16.15 -17.44
CA TYR A 430 23.93 16.13 -18.13
C TYR A 430 23.24 17.50 -18.01
N SER A 431 23.78 18.50 -18.71
CA SER A 431 23.37 19.89 -18.55
C SER A 431 22.03 20.24 -19.19
N ALA A 432 21.42 19.31 -19.94
CA ALA A 432 20.24 19.60 -20.75
C ALA A 432 18.97 19.81 -19.91
N GLY A 433 18.79 19.10 -18.80
CA GLY A 433 17.61 19.24 -17.95
C GLY A 433 16.27 18.90 -18.64
N LEU A 434 15.17 18.96 -17.90
CA LEU A 434 13.81 18.79 -18.41
C LEU A 434 12.80 19.60 -17.58
N ALA A 435 11.60 19.76 -18.12
CA ALA A 435 10.44 20.26 -17.40
C ALA A 435 9.27 19.31 -17.65
N VAL A 436 8.64 18.81 -16.59
CA VAL A 436 7.46 17.96 -16.68
C VAL A 436 6.25 18.75 -16.23
N ILE A 437 5.16 18.66 -16.99
CA ILE A 437 3.86 19.18 -16.62
C ILE A 437 2.80 18.10 -16.89
N MET A 438 1.86 17.95 -15.97
CA MET A 438 0.78 16.99 -16.08
C MET A 438 -0.52 17.51 -15.48
N SER A 439 -1.64 16.98 -15.99
CA SER A 439 -2.98 17.32 -15.54
C SER A 439 -3.81 16.05 -15.38
N ASN A 440 -4.40 15.83 -14.20
CA ASN A 440 -5.43 14.78 -14.00
C ASN A 440 -6.86 15.30 -14.29
N SER A 441 -7.00 16.54 -14.77
CA SER A 441 -8.31 17.13 -15.07
C SER A 441 -8.77 16.83 -16.50
N ASN A 442 -10.04 17.13 -16.77
CA ASN A 442 -10.62 17.10 -18.12
C ASN A 442 -10.27 18.34 -18.96
N ALA A 443 -9.41 19.23 -18.45
CA ALA A 443 -8.94 20.42 -19.13
C ALA A 443 -7.43 20.36 -19.40
N LYS A 444 -6.99 21.05 -20.46
CA LYS A 444 -5.56 21.27 -20.73
C LYS A 444 -4.89 21.90 -19.51
N GLY A 445 -3.66 21.52 -19.23
CA GLY A 445 -2.85 22.11 -18.19
C GLY A 445 -1.83 23.08 -18.78
N HIS A 446 -1.60 24.20 -18.13
CA HIS A 446 -0.45 25.06 -18.39
C HIS A 446 0.15 25.58 -17.10
N LYS A 447 1.45 25.87 -17.14
CA LYS A 447 2.15 26.51 -16.03
C LYS A 447 3.36 27.29 -16.52
N ARG A 448 3.62 28.44 -15.89
CA ARG A 448 4.89 29.15 -16.08
C ARG A 448 5.96 28.48 -15.22
N LEU A 449 6.99 27.93 -15.85
CA LEU A 449 8.10 27.26 -15.17
C LEU A 449 9.40 28.01 -15.42
N HIS A 450 10.31 28.00 -14.45
CA HIS A 450 11.65 28.56 -14.58
C HIS A 450 12.67 27.44 -14.82
N VAL A 451 13.24 27.38 -16.03
CA VAL A 451 14.23 26.35 -16.41
C VAL A 451 15.68 26.87 -16.33
N GLY A 452 15.85 28.13 -15.93
CA GLY A 452 17.15 28.77 -15.72
C GLY A 452 17.49 29.80 -16.79
N LYS A 453 17.98 30.97 -16.37
CA LYS A 453 18.37 32.09 -17.26
C LYS A 453 19.38 31.72 -18.34
N HIS A 454 20.26 30.76 -18.05
CA HIS A 454 21.25 30.25 -19.00
C HIS A 454 20.64 29.54 -20.23
N ARG A 455 19.32 29.31 -20.21
CA ARG A 455 18.55 28.69 -21.31
C ARG A 455 17.76 29.69 -22.13
N ALA A 456 17.84 30.98 -21.85
CA ALA A 456 17.15 32.03 -22.61
C ALA A 456 17.38 31.87 -24.13
N GLY A 457 16.30 31.96 -24.91
CA GLY A 457 16.30 31.80 -26.36
C GLY A 457 16.33 30.36 -26.87
N GLN A 458 16.48 29.35 -25.99
CA GLN A 458 16.38 27.95 -26.41
C GLN A 458 14.95 27.60 -26.83
N VAL A 459 14.84 26.71 -27.81
CA VAL A 459 13.59 26.09 -28.23
C VAL A 459 13.45 24.75 -27.52
N TRP A 460 12.31 24.52 -26.88
CA TRP A 460 11.98 23.30 -26.15
C TRP A 460 10.81 22.59 -26.82
N VAL A 461 10.82 21.26 -26.80
CA VAL A 461 9.83 20.39 -27.45
C VAL A 461 9.35 19.32 -26.48
N ASP A 462 8.10 18.87 -26.63
CA ASP A 462 7.56 17.76 -25.85
C ASP A 462 8.10 16.42 -26.39
N MET A 463 8.92 15.76 -25.58
CA MET A 463 9.52 14.45 -25.86
C MET A 463 8.48 13.33 -25.90
N MET A 464 7.30 13.51 -25.29
CA MET A 464 6.20 12.56 -25.44
C MET A 464 5.60 12.61 -26.84
N GLY A 465 5.77 13.73 -27.56
CA GLY A 465 5.19 13.95 -28.88
C GLY A 465 3.68 14.17 -28.85
N TYR A 466 3.11 14.41 -27.67
CA TYR A 466 1.68 14.69 -27.52
C TYR A 466 1.37 16.14 -27.87
N TRP A 467 2.26 17.06 -27.49
CA TRP A 467 2.18 18.46 -27.84
C TRP A 467 3.18 18.85 -28.95
N ASN A 468 2.69 19.35 -30.08
CA ASN A 468 3.51 19.61 -31.26
C ASN A 468 4.17 21.00 -31.27
N ASP A 469 3.51 22.01 -30.70
CA ASP A 469 4.00 23.38 -30.75
C ASP A 469 5.19 23.58 -29.78
N PRO A 470 6.35 24.06 -30.26
CA PRO A 470 7.50 24.26 -29.40
C PRO A 470 7.34 25.47 -28.47
N VAL A 471 8.07 25.45 -27.35
CA VAL A 471 8.13 26.55 -26.38
C VAL A 471 9.48 27.26 -26.48
N ILE A 472 9.50 28.58 -26.45
CA ILE A 472 10.73 29.39 -26.44
C ILE A 472 10.97 29.93 -25.04
N ILE A 473 12.17 29.70 -24.50
CA ILE A 473 12.54 30.19 -23.16
C ILE A 473 12.81 31.70 -23.22
N LYS A 474 12.16 32.46 -22.35
CA LYS A 474 12.31 33.93 -22.24
C LYS A 474 13.67 34.32 -21.63
N GLU A 475 14.02 35.60 -21.72
CA GLU A 475 15.28 36.14 -21.17
C GLU A 475 15.46 35.90 -19.67
N ASP A 476 14.36 35.88 -18.92
CA ASP A 476 14.36 35.61 -17.49
C ASP A 476 14.52 34.11 -17.16
N GLY A 477 14.61 33.22 -18.14
CA GLY A 477 14.70 31.76 -17.94
C GLY A 477 13.35 31.06 -17.75
N SER A 478 12.23 31.77 -17.94
CA SER A 478 10.88 31.20 -17.81
C SER A 478 10.22 30.94 -19.16
N ALA A 479 9.25 30.03 -19.17
CA ALA A 479 8.29 29.90 -20.27
C ALA A 479 6.96 29.33 -19.79
N LYS A 480 5.89 29.51 -20.58
CA LYS A 480 4.60 28.85 -20.37
C LYS A 480 4.66 27.48 -21.05
N PHE A 481 4.59 26.41 -20.25
CA PHE A 481 4.58 25.02 -20.70
C PHE A 481 3.17 24.46 -20.63
N PHE A 482 2.89 23.46 -21.46
CA PHE A 482 1.54 22.91 -21.63
C PHE A 482 1.54 21.39 -21.53
N CYS A 483 0.39 20.82 -21.16
CA CYS A 483 0.03 19.42 -21.37
C CYS A 483 -1.46 19.32 -21.75
N HIS A 484 -1.82 18.23 -22.40
CA HIS A 484 -3.22 17.91 -22.68
C HIS A 484 -4.01 17.53 -21.42
N SER A 485 -5.34 17.51 -21.54
CA SER A 485 -6.22 16.98 -20.49
C SER A 485 -5.92 15.51 -20.20
N GLY A 486 -5.93 15.14 -18.92
CA GLY A 486 -5.64 13.78 -18.47
C GLY A 486 -4.31 13.22 -18.98
N SER A 487 -3.28 14.07 -19.10
CA SER A 487 -2.04 13.74 -19.81
C SER A 487 -0.80 14.35 -19.14
N VAL A 488 0.37 14.02 -19.69
CA VAL A 488 1.69 14.49 -19.28
C VAL A 488 2.51 14.89 -20.50
N SER A 489 3.25 16.00 -20.39
CA SER A 489 4.24 16.43 -21.39
C SER A 489 5.61 16.57 -20.72
N ILE A 490 6.65 16.13 -21.44
CA ILE A 490 8.04 16.16 -20.98
C ILE A 490 8.81 17.08 -21.90
N TRP A 491 9.01 18.31 -21.47
CA TRP A 491 9.69 19.32 -22.26
C TRP A 491 11.20 19.23 -22.09
N VAL A 492 11.90 19.16 -23.22
CA VAL A 492 13.37 19.09 -23.29
C VAL A 492 13.90 20.08 -24.32
N PRO A 493 15.17 20.53 -24.22
CA PRO A 493 15.79 21.33 -25.27
C PRO A 493 15.74 20.61 -26.62
N LYS A 494 15.37 21.34 -27.68
CA LYS A 494 15.35 20.82 -29.05
C LYS A 494 16.78 20.52 -29.51
N GLU A 495 17.01 19.27 -29.88
CA GLU A 495 18.28 18.83 -30.48
C GLU A 495 18.16 18.74 -32.00
N GLU A 496 19.19 19.19 -32.73
CA GLU A 496 19.22 19.08 -34.19
C GLU A 496 19.20 17.62 -34.64
N GLY A 497 18.35 17.29 -35.62
CA GLY A 497 18.24 15.95 -36.19
C GLY A 497 17.46 14.93 -35.34
N LYS A 498 17.02 15.29 -34.12
CA LYS A 498 16.11 14.48 -33.31
C LYS A 498 14.68 14.99 -33.44
N SER A 499 13.75 14.09 -33.78
CA SER A 499 12.31 14.35 -33.76
C SER A 499 11.66 13.35 -32.81
N TRP A 500 10.83 13.85 -31.90
CA TRP A 500 10.13 13.06 -30.89
C TRP A 500 8.64 12.88 -31.22
N ILE A 501 8.23 13.21 -32.45
CA ILE A 501 6.83 13.12 -32.89
C ILE A 501 6.42 11.65 -33.00
N THR A 502 5.38 11.23 -32.29
CA THR A 502 4.53 10.11 -32.73
C THR A 502 3.09 10.25 -32.26
N VAL A 503 2.18 9.73 -33.09
CA VAL A 503 0.75 9.54 -32.83
C VAL A 503 0.43 8.04 -32.60
N GLU A 504 1.45 7.16 -32.52
CA GLU A 504 1.25 5.70 -32.77
C GLU A 504 0.69 4.88 -31.59
N GLU A 505 0.84 5.29 -30.33
CA GLU A 505 0.27 4.57 -29.17
C GLU A 505 -0.97 5.23 -28.56
N SER A 506 -1.22 6.50 -28.90
CA SER A 506 -2.48 7.16 -28.52
C SER A 506 -3.60 6.56 -29.35
N SER A 507 -4.71 6.23 -28.70
CA SER A 507 -5.92 5.83 -29.42
C SER A 507 -6.30 6.93 -30.44
N PRO A 508 -7.01 6.58 -31.54
CA PRO A 508 -7.49 7.57 -32.49
C PRO A 508 -8.30 8.70 -31.82
N GLU A 509 -9.01 8.37 -30.75
CA GLU A 509 -9.79 9.32 -29.93
C GLU A 509 -8.89 10.27 -29.14
N GLU A 510 -7.86 9.76 -28.46
CA GLU A 510 -6.87 10.61 -27.75
C GLU A 510 -6.13 11.53 -28.73
N SER A 511 -5.71 10.98 -29.87
CA SER A 511 -5.01 11.72 -30.92
C SER A 511 -5.85 12.86 -31.49
N GLU A 512 -7.14 12.61 -31.69
CA GLU A 512 -8.10 13.60 -32.17
C GLU A 512 -8.40 14.66 -31.10
N ARG A 513 -8.53 14.26 -29.83
CA ARG A 513 -8.67 15.18 -28.70
C ARG A 513 -7.47 16.12 -28.60
N TYR A 514 -6.25 15.60 -28.65
CA TYR A 514 -5.02 16.39 -28.58
C TYR A 514 -4.96 17.44 -29.70
N ARG A 515 -5.26 17.05 -30.94
CA ARG A 515 -5.31 17.98 -32.08
C ARG A 515 -6.31 19.13 -31.89
N ARG A 516 -7.48 18.86 -31.30
CA ARG A 516 -8.50 19.90 -31.02
C ARG A 516 -8.04 20.85 -29.92
N GLU A 517 -7.45 20.33 -28.85
CA GLU A 517 -6.95 21.14 -27.74
C GLU A 517 -5.82 22.08 -28.18
N GLU A 518 -4.86 21.60 -28.98
CA GLU A 518 -3.83 22.46 -29.57
C GLU A 518 -4.41 23.53 -30.48
N GLN A 519 -5.34 23.14 -31.37
CA GLN A 519 -5.94 24.08 -32.30
C GLN A 519 -6.67 25.21 -31.57
N HIS A 520 -7.38 24.89 -30.48
CA HIS A 520 -8.04 25.88 -29.64
C HIS A 520 -7.04 26.90 -29.05
N VAL A 521 -5.87 26.44 -28.56
CA VAL A 521 -4.80 27.32 -28.06
C VAL A 521 -4.26 28.23 -29.17
N ARG A 522 -4.05 27.69 -30.37
CA ARG A 522 -3.57 28.47 -31.53
C ARG A 522 -4.59 29.53 -31.96
N ASP A 523 -5.88 29.20 -31.92
CA ASP A 523 -6.96 30.08 -32.35
C ASP A 523 -7.31 31.16 -31.31
N HIS A 524 -7.01 30.92 -30.03
CA HIS A 524 -7.33 31.83 -28.92
C HIS A 524 -6.08 32.13 -28.05
N PRO A 525 -5.03 32.76 -28.63
CA PRO A 525 -3.82 33.10 -27.89
C PRO A 525 -4.09 34.14 -26.78
N ASP A 526 -5.18 34.90 -26.91
CA ASP A 526 -5.60 35.98 -26.02
C ASP A 526 -6.65 35.56 -24.96
N ASP A 527 -7.29 34.39 -25.06
CA ASP A 527 -8.15 33.85 -23.96
C ASP A 527 -7.32 33.37 -22.77
N ASP A 528 -6.01 33.22 -23.00
CA ASP A 528 -4.98 32.91 -22.01
C ASP A 528 -4.36 34.19 -21.41
N ASN A 529 -4.95 35.38 -21.66
CA ASN A 529 -4.49 36.66 -21.09
C ASN A 529 -4.63 36.66 -19.56
N GLU A 530 -3.57 37.15 -18.91
CA GLU A 530 -3.29 37.19 -17.47
C GLU A 530 -4.37 37.87 -16.58
N GLU A 531 -5.54 38.28 -17.12
CA GLU A 531 -6.57 39.04 -16.40
C GLU A 531 -7.75 38.20 -15.86
N GLU A 532 -7.90 36.92 -16.27
CA GLU A 532 -8.81 35.95 -15.60
C GLU A 532 -8.07 34.79 -14.94
N GLU A 533 -6.73 34.82 -14.94
CA GLU A 533 -5.97 34.09 -13.92
C GLU A 533 -6.10 34.92 -12.64
N GLN A 534 -7.01 34.55 -11.73
CA GLN A 534 -6.74 34.81 -10.32
C GLN A 534 -5.44 34.07 -9.99
N GLU A 535 -4.31 34.72 -10.24
CA GLU A 535 -3.21 34.80 -9.29
C GLU A 535 -3.85 35.08 -7.92
N PHE A 536 -4.29 34.03 -7.25
CA PHE A 536 -4.03 33.93 -5.84
C PHE A 536 -2.51 33.77 -5.71
N GLU A 537 -1.77 34.86 -5.95
CA GLU A 537 -0.68 35.18 -5.05
C GLU A 537 -1.33 35.21 -3.67
N ALA A 538 -1.31 34.07 -3.00
CA ALA A 538 -1.51 34.06 -1.57
C ALA A 538 -0.36 34.88 -1.02
N ASP A 539 -0.65 36.15 -0.75
CA ASP A 539 0.03 36.94 0.28
C ASP A 539 -0.07 36.08 1.55
N HIS A 540 0.94 35.24 1.75
CA HIS A 540 1.05 34.31 2.85
C HIS A 540 1.92 34.98 3.91
N PRO A 541 1.34 35.66 4.91
CA PRO A 541 1.99 35.70 6.20
C PRO A 541 1.88 34.25 6.75
N ASP A 542 3.03 33.62 6.97
CA ASP A 542 3.22 32.36 7.70
C ASP A 542 3.11 31.02 6.93
N LEU A 543 3.71 30.91 5.73
CA LEU A 543 4.28 29.62 5.31
C LEU A 543 5.71 29.48 5.89
N PRO A 544 6.10 28.31 6.45
CA PRO A 544 7.51 28.03 6.65
C PRO A 544 8.20 28.12 5.29
N LYS A 545 9.23 28.96 5.19
CA LYS A 545 10.08 29.00 4.00
C LYS A 545 10.53 27.58 3.66
N PRO A 546 10.70 27.24 2.37
CA PRO A 546 11.40 26.01 1.98
C PRO A 546 12.69 25.93 2.81
N LEU A 547 12.93 24.78 3.46
CA LEU A 547 14.23 24.52 4.07
C LEU A 547 15.28 24.81 2.99
N ASP A 548 16.16 25.76 3.29
CA ASP A 548 17.26 26.16 2.40
C ASP A 548 17.91 24.90 1.83
N THR A 549 18.11 24.95 0.51
CA THR A 549 18.89 24.00 -0.28
C THR A 549 20.10 23.49 0.50
N TRP A 550 20.21 22.16 0.62
CA TRP A 550 21.25 21.45 1.35
C TRP A 550 22.64 21.52 0.69
N ASP A 551 23.17 22.72 0.46
CA ASP A 551 24.52 22.97 -0.06
C ASP A 551 25.62 22.90 1.03
N HIS A 552 25.30 22.46 2.25
CA HIS A 552 26.26 22.47 3.38
C HIS A 552 26.42 21.14 4.13
N LEU A 553 26.13 19.99 3.52
CA LEU A 553 26.51 18.68 4.11
C LEU A 553 27.41 17.83 3.20
N LEU A 554 28.19 18.50 2.36
CA LEU A 554 29.50 18.01 1.98
C LEU A 554 30.51 18.91 2.69
N GLU A 555 31.25 18.30 3.63
CA GLU A 555 32.40 18.80 4.40
C GLU A 555 32.18 19.00 5.92
N ASP A 556 33.14 18.41 6.65
CA ASP A 556 33.53 18.57 8.05
C ASP A 556 32.84 17.78 9.18
N ASP A 557 33.44 16.60 9.38
CA ASP A 557 33.78 16.02 10.68
C ASP A 557 34.62 17.02 11.53
N GLN A 558 34.26 17.18 12.81
CA GLN A 558 34.97 17.88 13.91
C GLN A 558 34.99 19.42 13.98
N ALA A 559 34.12 20.00 14.83
CA ALA A 559 34.48 20.99 15.88
C ALA A 559 33.27 21.45 16.71
N GLN A 560 33.34 21.26 18.04
CA GLN A 560 32.44 21.92 19.02
C GLN A 560 32.72 23.43 19.09
N ARG A 561 31.70 24.30 18.95
CA ARG A 561 31.72 25.70 19.45
C ARG A 561 30.31 26.22 19.84
N PRO A 562 30.21 27.23 20.75
CA PRO A 562 29.07 27.43 21.66
C PRO A 562 28.01 28.44 21.19
N ILE A 563 26.82 28.37 21.79
CA ILE A 563 25.65 29.22 21.51
C ILE A 563 25.71 30.52 22.35
N PRO A 564 25.42 31.72 21.80
CA PRO A 564 25.28 32.95 22.58
C PRO A 564 23.84 33.16 23.09
N GLU A 565 23.72 33.55 24.36
CA GLU A 565 22.50 34.01 25.04
C GLU A 565 22.18 35.47 24.65
N ASP A 566 20.94 35.73 24.18
CA ASP A 566 20.12 36.94 24.47
C ASP A 566 19.05 37.19 23.39
N ARG A 567 17.81 36.78 23.66
CA ARG A 567 16.57 37.44 23.16
C ARG A 567 15.46 37.33 24.22
N PRO A 568 14.66 38.39 24.45
CA PRO A 568 13.63 38.38 25.49
C PRO A 568 12.42 37.52 25.06
N GLN A 569 11.98 36.64 25.96
CA GLN A 569 10.80 35.79 25.77
C GLN A 569 9.51 36.60 25.98
N GLU A 570 8.69 36.74 24.93
CA GLU A 570 7.26 37.03 25.09
C GLU A 570 6.57 35.83 25.77
N SER A 571 5.64 36.11 26.69
CA SER A 571 4.93 35.04 27.39
C SER A 571 3.95 34.35 26.44
N LEU A 572 3.92 33.02 26.45
CA LEU A 572 3.03 32.19 25.62
C LEU A 572 1.54 32.60 25.73
N LEU A 573 1.16 33.17 26.88
CA LEU A 573 -0.17 33.69 27.15
C LEU A 573 -0.53 34.90 26.27
N ASP A 574 0.42 35.80 26.02
CA ASP A 574 0.20 36.98 25.18
C ASP A 574 0.04 36.59 23.70
N ALA A 575 0.81 35.60 23.25
CA ALA A 575 0.71 35.05 21.90
C ALA A 575 -0.64 34.34 21.65
N VAL A 576 -1.14 33.60 22.64
CA VAL A 576 -2.45 32.91 22.56
C VAL A 576 -3.60 33.91 22.61
N GLU A 577 -3.53 34.93 23.47
CA GLU A 577 -4.58 35.96 23.53
C GLU A 577 -4.65 36.80 22.24
N ALA A 578 -3.49 37.09 21.63
CA ALA A 578 -3.41 37.76 20.33
C ALA A 578 -3.97 36.89 19.19
N ALA A 579 -3.76 35.57 19.21
CA ALA A 579 -4.30 34.64 18.22
C ALA A 579 -5.83 34.49 18.33
N LEU A 580 -6.36 34.47 19.56
CA LEU A 580 -7.81 34.40 19.81
C LEU A 580 -8.55 35.69 19.44
N LYS A 581 -7.92 36.86 19.66
CA LYS A 581 -8.45 38.16 19.19
C LYS A 581 -8.48 38.27 17.66
N ARG A 582 -7.44 37.79 16.97
CA ARG A 582 -7.40 37.79 15.49
C ARG A 582 -8.46 36.90 14.84
N ARG A 583 -8.97 35.89 15.56
CA ARG A 583 -10.02 34.98 15.10
C ARG A 583 -11.44 35.39 15.52
N GLY A 584 -11.61 36.53 16.19
CA GLY A 584 -12.93 37.06 16.56
C GLY A 584 -13.68 36.25 17.64
N LEU A 585 -12.98 35.43 18.42
CA LEU A 585 -13.60 34.42 19.31
C LEU A 585 -13.72 34.84 20.79
N VAL A 586 -13.65 36.14 21.11
CA VAL A 586 -13.81 36.61 22.50
C VAL A 586 -14.96 37.61 22.62
N ALA A 587 -16.12 37.11 23.07
CA ALA A 587 -17.15 37.93 23.71
C ALA A 587 -17.23 37.54 25.20
N GLY A 588 -16.56 38.36 26.03
CA GLY A 588 -16.82 38.57 27.45
C GLY A 588 -16.98 37.35 28.36
N VAL A 589 -15.89 36.91 29.00
CA VAL A 589 -15.96 36.25 30.31
C VAL A 589 -14.82 36.73 31.20
N SER A 590 -15.15 37.24 32.37
CA SER A 590 -14.27 37.70 33.44
C SER A 590 -13.47 36.56 34.08
N LYS A 591 -12.20 36.83 34.40
CA LYS A 591 -11.25 35.91 35.09
C LYS A 591 -11.81 35.34 36.41
N PRO A 592 -11.55 34.06 36.69
CA PRO A 592 -11.18 33.65 38.04
C PRO A 592 -9.77 33.04 38.09
N HIS A 593 -9.10 33.35 39.20
CA HIS A 593 -7.75 32.93 39.58
C HIS A 593 -7.58 31.41 39.69
N TRP A 594 -6.47 30.90 39.16
CA TRP A 594 -5.88 29.63 39.57
C TRP A 594 -4.47 29.90 40.07
N ASP A 595 -4.33 30.04 41.39
CA ASP A 595 -3.06 29.96 42.08
C ASP A 595 -2.70 28.49 42.30
N GLY A 596 -1.46 28.13 41.96
CA GLY A 596 -0.75 27.01 42.57
C GLY A 596 -0.91 25.63 41.92
N CYS A 597 -0.14 25.37 40.86
CA CYS A 597 0.66 24.14 40.77
C CYS A 597 1.68 24.28 39.63
N ALA A 598 2.97 24.15 39.95
CA ALA A 598 4.06 24.13 38.99
C ALA A 598 3.98 22.84 38.16
N LEU A 599 3.53 22.95 36.91
CA LEU A 599 3.61 21.88 35.92
C LEU A 599 4.86 22.11 35.06
N ASP A 600 5.66 21.06 35.02
CA ASP A 600 6.95 20.93 34.35
C ASP A 600 6.86 21.29 32.86
N GLN A 601 7.69 22.24 32.41
CA GLN A 601 7.63 22.92 31.11
C GLN A 601 8.03 22.05 29.90
N LYS A 602 8.11 20.73 30.04
CA LYS A 602 8.53 19.81 28.95
C LYS A 602 7.41 19.06 28.22
N TYR A 603 6.14 19.21 28.64
CA TYR A 603 5.02 18.46 28.06
C TYR A 603 3.96 19.30 27.33
N ALA A 604 4.12 20.63 27.24
CA ALA A 604 3.13 21.50 26.59
C ALA A 604 3.32 21.69 25.06
N THR A 605 4.40 21.17 24.46
CA THR A 605 4.73 21.40 23.04
C THR A 605 4.16 20.35 22.08
N ARG A 606 3.15 19.55 22.49
CA ARG A 606 2.62 18.46 21.66
C ARG A 606 1.11 18.44 21.47
N ILE A 607 0.40 19.54 21.77
CA ILE A 607 -1.07 19.60 21.71
C ILE A 607 -1.59 20.62 20.67
N LEU A 608 -0.74 21.25 19.87
CA LEU A 608 -1.18 22.20 18.82
C LEU A 608 -0.81 21.83 17.38
N TYR A 609 -0.27 20.62 17.15
CA TYR A 609 0.00 20.13 15.79
C TYR A 609 -0.25 18.63 15.66
N THR A 610 -1.48 18.19 15.89
CA THR A 610 -2.00 16.93 15.36
C THR A 610 -3.51 17.04 15.30
N GLY A 611 -4.05 17.41 14.14
CA GLY A 611 -5.47 17.31 13.85
C GLY A 611 -5.83 15.89 13.43
N ASP A 612 -5.49 14.88 14.25
CA ASP A 612 -5.80 13.49 13.96
C ASP A 612 -6.51 12.84 15.16
N ARG A 613 -7.65 12.20 14.88
CA ARG A 613 -8.65 11.75 15.86
C ARG A 613 -8.43 10.31 16.33
N GLN A 614 -7.30 9.69 15.99
CA GLN A 614 -7.09 8.25 16.15
C GLN A 614 -5.94 7.89 17.12
N GLN A 615 -5.81 8.63 18.23
CA GLN A 615 -4.89 8.28 19.34
C GLN A 615 -5.54 8.35 20.73
N HIS A 616 -6.86 8.14 20.83
CA HIS A 616 -7.55 8.16 22.13
C HIS A 616 -7.81 6.78 22.75
N ALA A 617 -7.37 5.67 22.14
CA ALA A 617 -7.60 4.32 22.69
C ALA A 617 -6.41 3.72 23.48
N ASP A 618 -5.17 4.20 23.29
CA ASP A 618 -3.99 3.48 23.82
C ASP A 618 -3.35 4.05 25.08
N VAL A 619 -3.91 5.12 25.67
CA VAL A 619 -3.34 5.73 26.90
C VAL A 619 -3.83 5.06 28.20
N ALA A 620 -4.73 4.08 28.13
CA ALA A 620 -5.30 3.46 29.33
C ALA A 620 -4.56 2.21 29.85
N ASN A 621 -3.56 1.65 29.16
CA ASN A 621 -3.03 0.32 29.49
C ASN A 621 -1.52 0.21 29.76
N THR A 622 -0.80 1.29 30.06
CA THR A 622 0.64 1.19 30.38
C THR A 622 1.02 1.90 31.66
N LEU A 623 0.56 1.38 32.80
CA LEU A 623 1.12 1.70 34.12
C LEU A 623 1.17 0.44 34.99
N VAL A 624 2.04 -0.52 34.66
CA VAL A 624 2.61 -1.45 35.65
C VAL A 624 4.05 -1.81 35.25
N ASP A 625 5.00 -1.34 36.06
CA ASP A 625 6.36 -1.83 36.30
C ASP A 625 7.32 -2.11 35.13
N ARG A 626 8.38 -1.27 35.02
CA ARG A 626 9.74 -1.67 35.42
C ARG A 626 10.77 -0.52 35.36
N PRO A 627 11.86 -0.61 36.14
CA PRO A 627 12.72 0.52 36.52
C PRO A 627 13.80 0.85 35.49
N THR A 628 14.17 2.14 35.51
CA THR A 628 15.23 2.79 34.74
C THR A 628 16.63 2.27 35.07
N ASN A 629 17.36 1.82 34.05
CA ASN A 629 18.82 1.68 34.11
C ASN A 629 19.48 2.96 33.57
N GLY A 630 20.00 3.78 34.48
CA GLY A 630 20.88 4.90 34.16
C GLY A 630 22.35 4.50 34.32
N PHE A 631 23.14 4.75 33.28
CA PHE A 631 24.60 4.77 33.36
C PHE A 631 25.06 5.89 34.33
N ILE A 632 25.80 5.53 35.37
CA ILE A 632 26.63 6.48 36.13
C ILE A 632 28.08 6.00 36.09
N GLN A 633 28.94 6.95 35.73
CA GLN A 633 30.39 6.88 35.68
C GLN A 633 31.02 6.46 37.02
N GLN A 634 32.12 5.72 36.95
CA GLN A 634 32.97 5.40 38.09
C GLN A 634 33.55 6.64 38.76
N PRO A 635 33.78 6.58 40.09
CA PRO A 635 35.17 6.73 40.53
C PRO A 635 35.62 5.75 41.65
N LYS A 636 36.84 5.23 41.45
CA LYS A 636 37.92 4.85 42.39
C LYS A 636 37.62 4.47 43.86
N LYS A 637 38.02 3.21 44.18
CA LYS A 637 38.74 2.68 45.37
C LYS A 637 38.37 3.20 46.77
N LEU A 638 37.90 2.27 47.63
CA LEU A 638 38.40 2.08 49.01
C LEU A 638 38.03 0.70 49.58
N LYS A 639 38.86 0.24 50.52
CA LYS A 639 39.03 -1.13 51.06
C LYS A 639 38.14 -1.42 52.30
N ASN A 640 37.96 -2.73 52.55
CA ASN A 640 37.73 -3.41 53.84
C ASN A 640 36.38 -3.20 54.57
N ALA A 641 35.67 -4.32 54.82
CA ALA A 641 35.37 -4.89 56.16
C ALA A 641 33.97 -5.57 56.28
N THR A 642 34.00 -6.90 56.50
CA THR A 642 33.24 -7.72 57.48
C THR A 642 31.70 -7.93 57.40
N ILE A 643 31.35 -9.22 57.33
CA ILE A 643 30.09 -9.99 57.58
C ILE A 643 29.60 -9.80 59.05
N PRO A 644 28.29 -9.85 59.44
CA PRO A 644 27.53 -11.12 59.43
C PRO A 644 26.00 -11.18 59.23
N ALA A 645 25.63 -12.40 58.81
CA ALA A 645 24.38 -13.14 58.74
C ALA A 645 23.27 -12.83 59.77
N ILE A 646 22.00 -12.98 59.31
CA ILE A 646 20.90 -13.59 60.08
C ILE A 646 20.06 -14.50 59.15
N LEU A 647 19.94 -15.77 59.55
CA LEU A 647 18.99 -16.80 59.11
C LEU A 647 17.59 -16.57 59.71
N ALA A 648 16.52 -16.90 58.99
CA ALA A 648 15.33 -17.54 59.56
C ALA A 648 14.45 -18.20 58.48
N THR A 649 14.03 -19.42 58.80
CA THR A 649 13.32 -20.42 57.99
C THR A 649 11.82 -20.50 58.32
N SER A 650 11.10 -21.28 57.48
CA SER A 650 9.93 -22.15 57.77
C SER A 650 8.48 -21.61 57.76
N SER A 651 7.66 -22.28 56.92
CA SER A 651 6.18 -22.36 56.83
C SER A 651 5.53 -22.98 58.11
N PRO A 652 4.18 -23.09 58.33
CA PRO A 652 3.23 -23.87 57.47
C PRO A 652 1.70 -23.51 57.46
N GLY A 653 1.02 -23.94 56.38
CA GLY A 653 -0.27 -24.70 56.31
C GLY A 653 -1.59 -24.22 56.97
N TYR A 654 -2.70 -24.28 56.21
CA TYR A 654 -3.98 -24.89 56.64
C TYR A 654 -4.87 -25.29 55.44
N HIS A 655 -5.36 -26.54 55.46
CA HIS A 655 -6.41 -27.13 54.63
C HIS A 655 -7.72 -27.19 55.42
N ILE A 656 -8.89 -26.92 54.80
CA ILE A 656 -10.19 -27.54 55.14
C ILE A 656 -10.99 -27.77 53.85
N ALA A 657 -11.63 -28.94 53.77
CA ALA A 657 -12.54 -29.40 52.73
C ALA A 657 -13.95 -29.68 53.30
N SER A 658 -15.01 -29.48 52.50
CA SER A 658 -16.31 -30.21 52.52
C SER A 658 -17.19 -29.75 51.33
N LYS A 659 -17.54 -30.57 50.33
CA LYS A 659 -18.60 -31.61 50.18
C LYS A 659 -20.07 -31.13 50.13
N HIS A 660 -20.66 -31.34 48.94
CA HIS A 660 -22.03 -31.77 48.54
C HIS A 660 -23.31 -30.98 48.89
N SER A 661 -24.07 -30.67 47.81
CA SER A 661 -25.52 -30.87 47.53
C SER A 661 -25.97 -29.72 46.60
N GLY A 662 -26.79 -29.82 45.56
CA GLY A 662 -27.83 -30.74 45.13
C GLY A 662 -29.03 -29.89 44.68
N LEU A 663 -29.40 -29.97 43.39
CA LEU A 663 -30.68 -29.60 42.74
C LEU A 663 -31.56 -28.47 43.33
N LEU A 664 -31.97 -27.51 42.48
CA LEU A 664 -33.38 -27.31 42.10
C LEU A 664 -33.57 -26.17 41.07
N SER A 665 -34.53 -26.45 40.20
CA SER A 665 -35.14 -25.70 39.09
C SER A 665 -35.91 -24.41 39.44
N ARG A 666 -36.26 -23.65 38.38
CA ARG A 666 -37.24 -22.53 38.25
C ARG A 666 -36.66 -21.16 38.65
N GLY A 667 -36.80 -20.06 37.92
CA GLY A 667 -37.72 -19.65 36.86
C GLY A 667 -38.25 -18.25 37.22
N TRP A 668 -37.95 -17.26 36.36
CA TRP A 668 -38.58 -15.92 36.24
C TRP A 668 -38.50 -14.98 37.46
N ASP A 669 -37.86 -13.81 37.29
CA ASP A 669 -38.63 -12.56 37.24
C ASP A 669 -37.82 -11.36 36.73
N ILE A 670 -38.54 -10.58 35.92
CA ILE A 670 -38.15 -9.35 35.24
C ILE A 670 -38.46 -8.18 36.19
N CYS A 671 -37.46 -7.33 36.48
CA CYS A 671 -37.70 -6.01 37.06
C CYS A 671 -37.52 -4.92 36.00
N ASN A 672 -38.66 -4.31 35.68
CA ASN A 672 -38.88 -3.16 34.82
C ASN A 672 -38.66 -1.86 35.61
N PRO A 673 -37.98 -0.81 35.10
CA PRO A 673 -38.12 0.52 35.66
C PRO A 673 -39.20 1.30 34.91
N ALA A 674 -40.24 1.67 35.67
CA ALA A 674 -41.31 2.55 35.26
C ALA A 674 -40.81 3.97 34.96
N VAL A 675 -41.38 4.59 33.92
CA VAL A 675 -41.31 6.02 33.66
C VAL A 675 -42.34 6.74 34.54
N ARG A 676 -41.90 7.62 35.45
CA ARG A 676 -42.70 8.75 35.96
C ARG A 676 -41.82 9.74 36.73
N ASN A 677 -41.30 10.73 36.01
CA ASN A 677 -41.40 12.16 36.32
C ASN A 677 -40.55 12.90 35.28
N GLY A 678 -41.20 13.80 34.55
CA GLY A 678 -40.59 14.52 33.44
C GLY A 678 -39.33 15.27 33.89
N ASN A 679 -38.19 14.77 33.42
CA ASN A 679 -36.94 15.48 33.13
C ASN A 679 -36.03 14.45 32.46
N VAL A 680 -35.80 14.60 31.15
CA VAL A 680 -34.87 13.76 30.39
C VAL A 680 -33.46 14.17 30.79
N ILE A 681 -32.76 13.31 31.52
CA ILE A 681 -31.31 13.33 31.65
C ILE A 681 -30.78 12.53 30.44
N PRO A 682 -30.01 13.11 29.50
CA PRO A 682 -29.40 12.33 28.44
C PRO A 682 -28.30 11.46 29.05
N ALA A 683 -28.46 10.14 28.96
CA ALA A 683 -27.34 9.23 29.04
C ALA A 683 -26.51 9.40 27.76
N THR A 684 -25.30 9.92 27.90
CA THR A 684 -24.26 9.89 26.88
C THR A 684 -23.93 8.44 26.55
N ILE A 685 -24.43 7.97 25.40
CA ILE A 685 -23.90 6.81 24.69
C ILE A 685 -22.85 7.39 23.74
N ASP A 686 -21.61 6.94 23.89
CA ASP A 686 -20.53 7.26 22.97
C ASP A 686 -20.87 6.66 21.60
N SER A 687 -21.13 7.53 20.63
CA SER A 687 -21.48 7.18 19.26
C SER A 687 -20.53 7.90 18.31
N ASP A 688 -19.34 7.34 18.14
CA ASP A 688 -18.41 7.76 17.09
C ASP A 688 -18.70 6.97 15.81
N PHE A 689 -19.65 7.42 14.98
CA PHE A 689 -19.74 7.01 13.56
C PHE A 689 -20.30 8.15 12.67
N TYR A 690 -19.44 8.62 11.77
CA TYR A 690 -19.67 9.32 10.48
C TYR A 690 -20.71 10.46 10.43
N CYS A 691 -20.21 11.69 10.47
CA CYS A 691 -20.92 12.86 9.97
C CYS A 691 -20.60 13.03 8.47
N HIS A 692 -21.42 12.47 7.58
CA HIS A 692 -21.41 12.91 6.18
C HIS A 692 -21.99 14.33 6.10
N ARG A 693 -21.24 15.26 5.48
CA ARG A 693 -21.82 16.52 5.01
C ARG A 693 -22.83 16.19 3.91
N PHE A 694 -24.07 16.62 4.09
CA PHE A 694 -25.08 16.61 3.02
C PHE A 694 -24.89 17.87 2.17
N ASP A 695 -24.31 17.73 0.98
CA ASP A 695 -24.45 18.74 -0.06
C ASP A 695 -25.85 18.61 -0.69
N ILE A 696 -26.68 19.64 -0.49
CA ILE A 696 -28.00 19.74 -1.13
C ILE A 696 -27.77 20.04 -2.62
N VAL A 697 -27.80 18.99 -3.45
CA VAL A 697 -27.74 19.13 -4.91
C VAL A 697 -29.06 19.71 -5.41
N LEU A 698 -29.07 20.99 -5.79
CA LEU A 698 -30.14 21.59 -6.57
C LEU A 698 -30.10 21.01 -7.99
N ARG A 699 -31.04 20.13 -8.34
CA ARG A 699 -31.18 19.63 -9.72
C ARG A 699 -32.05 20.57 -10.56
N PRO A 700 -31.69 20.85 -11.83
CA PRO A 700 -32.57 21.59 -12.75
C PRO A 700 -33.74 20.71 -13.21
N ASN A 701 -34.93 21.30 -13.31
CA ASN A 701 -36.08 20.65 -13.96
C ASN A 701 -35.91 20.68 -15.50
N PRO A 702 -35.95 19.55 -16.23
CA PRO A 702 -35.65 19.49 -17.66
C PRO A 702 -36.66 20.18 -18.60
N LYS A 703 -37.70 20.82 -18.07
CA LYS A 703 -38.71 21.47 -18.92
C LYS A 703 -38.80 22.98 -18.80
N ASP A 704 -38.42 23.61 -17.68
CA ASP A 704 -38.58 25.07 -17.50
C ASP A 704 -37.51 25.72 -16.57
N GLY A 705 -36.24 25.32 -16.63
CA GLY A 705 -35.10 26.12 -16.16
C GLY A 705 -35.03 26.60 -14.69
N GLY A 706 -35.96 26.20 -13.81
CA GLY A 706 -35.98 26.55 -12.38
C GLY A 706 -35.50 25.41 -11.47
N PHE A 707 -34.81 25.76 -10.38
CA PHE A 707 -34.40 24.84 -9.32
C PHE A 707 -35.55 24.53 -8.36
N VAL A 708 -35.73 23.26 -7.98
CA VAL A 708 -36.71 22.84 -6.97
C VAL A 708 -36.05 22.84 -5.59
N ALA A 709 -36.56 23.66 -4.67
CA ALA A 709 -36.20 23.59 -3.25
C ALA A 709 -37.06 22.53 -2.57
N PHE A 710 -36.43 21.54 -1.92
CA PHE A 710 -37.15 20.56 -1.10
C PHE A 710 -37.76 21.23 0.13
N ASN A 711 -39.04 20.96 0.39
CA ASN A 711 -39.71 21.39 1.60
C ASN A 711 -39.19 20.57 2.81
N ILE A 712 -39.04 21.19 3.99
CA ILE A 712 -38.75 20.54 5.28
C ILE A 712 -39.60 19.26 5.54
N GLN A 713 -40.81 19.21 5.00
CA GLN A 713 -41.73 18.06 5.09
C GLN A 713 -41.30 16.88 4.23
N GLU A 714 -40.63 17.12 3.10
CA GLU A 714 -40.00 16.08 2.26
C GLU A 714 -38.72 15.57 2.92
N ILE A 715 -37.88 16.46 3.46
CA ILE A 715 -36.66 16.08 4.21
C ILE A 715 -37.01 15.20 5.43
N ARG A 716 -38.10 15.51 6.15
CA ARG A 716 -38.61 14.68 7.25
C ARG A 716 -39.06 13.29 6.78
N SER A 717 -39.59 13.19 5.56
CA SER A 717 -39.99 11.92 4.96
C SER A 717 -38.76 11.09 4.54
N TYR A 718 -37.71 11.74 4.02
CA TYR A 718 -36.40 11.13 3.70
C TYR A 718 -35.70 10.56 4.93
N VAL A 719 -35.62 11.34 6.02
CA VAL A 719 -35.02 10.87 7.29
C VAL A 719 -35.86 9.76 7.92
N GLY A 720 -37.19 9.83 7.80
CA GLY A 720 -38.10 8.77 8.27
C GLY A 720 -37.90 7.44 7.54
N ALA A 721 -37.73 7.48 6.22
CA ALA A 721 -37.48 6.28 5.40
C ALA A 721 -36.11 5.66 5.70
N PHE A 722 -35.06 6.47 5.85
CA PHE A 722 -33.70 6.00 6.18
C PHE A 722 -33.65 5.34 7.56
N LEU A 723 -34.31 5.94 8.57
CA LEU A 723 -34.43 5.36 9.91
C LEU A 723 -35.25 4.06 9.92
N ALA A 724 -36.24 3.92 9.03
CA ALA A 724 -37.02 2.70 8.90
C ALA A 724 -36.18 1.56 8.28
N VAL A 725 -35.42 1.84 7.22
CA VAL A 725 -34.49 0.88 6.60
C VAL A 725 -33.40 0.45 7.58
N TRP A 726 -32.84 1.38 8.36
CA TRP A 726 -31.84 1.08 9.37
C TRP A 726 -32.40 0.25 10.54
N LYS A 727 -33.64 0.52 10.98
CA LYS A 727 -34.31 -0.32 11.98
C LYS A 727 -34.58 -1.73 11.48
N VAL A 728 -34.90 -1.91 10.20
CA VAL A 728 -35.07 -3.24 9.60
C VAL A 728 -33.72 -3.96 9.49
N ALA A 729 -32.66 -3.28 9.06
CA ALA A 729 -31.31 -3.84 8.98
C ALA A 729 -30.73 -4.22 10.37
N ALA A 730 -31.01 -3.42 11.40
CA ALA A 730 -30.62 -3.70 12.79
C ALA A 730 -31.37 -4.90 13.39
N VAL A 731 -32.63 -5.13 13.00
CA VAL A 731 -33.42 -6.31 13.43
C VAL A 731 -32.98 -7.58 12.71
N VAL A 732 -32.53 -7.48 11.45
CA VAL A 732 -32.03 -8.62 10.66
C VAL A 732 -30.59 -9.01 11.04
N SER A 733 -29.76 -8.08 11.49
CA SER A 733 -28.34 -8.32 11.79
C SER A 733 -28.06 -8.85 13.21
N THR A 734 -29.02 -8.84 14.13
CA THR A 734 -28.72 -9.02 15.56
C THR A 734 -29.22 -10.29 16.25
N ASN A 735 -29.99 -11.23 15.65
CA ASN A 735 -30.13 -12.61 16.19
C ASN A 735 -31.02 -13.58 15.35
N ASP A 736 -30.67 -14.87 15.46
CA ASP A 736 -31.35 -16.13 15.07
C ASP A 736 -32.89 -16.03 14.88
N TYR A 737 -33.33 -15.76 13.64
CA TYR A 737 -34.72 -15.50 13.22
C TYR A 737 -35.68 -16.70 13.40
N SER A 738 -35.15 -17.90 13.66
CA SER A 738 -35.93 -19.14 13.77
C SER A 738 -36.70 -19.28 15.09
N LYS A 739 -36.20 -18.69 16.19
CA LYS A 739 -36.75 -18.92 17.55
C LYS A 739 -37.85 -17.92 17.98
N SER A 740 -37.99 -16.79 17.29
CA SER A 740 -38.91 -15.71 17.70
C SER A 740 -40.32 -15.81 17.10
N ILE A 741 -40.54 -16.69 16.12
CA ILE A 741 -41.84 -16.89 15.47
C ILE A 741 -42.87 -17.60 16.39
N GLY A 742 -42.43 -18.19 17.50
CA GLY A 742 -43.32 -18.88 18.44
C GLY A 742 -44.13 -17.98 19.39
N ARG A 743 -43.86 -16.67 19.48
CA ARG A 743 -44.43 -15.82 20.56
C ARG A 743 -45.18 -14.56 20.15
N LEU A 744 -45.20 -14.18 18.88
CA LEU A 744 -45.96 -13.02 18.40
C LEU A 744 -46.82 -13.42 17.20
N GLY A 745 -48.15 -13.33 17.37
CA GLY A 745 -49.14 -13.84 16.43
C GLY A 745 -48.96 -13.36 14.98
N PHE A 746 -49.01 -14.33 14.06
CA PHE A 746 -48.78 -14.25 12.61
C PHE A 746 -49.41 -13.03 11.89
N LYS A 747 -50.53 -12.50 12.39
CA LYS A 747 -51.25 -11.37 11.78
C LYS A 747 -50.55 -10.02 11.97
N LYS A 748 -49.89 -9.79 13.11
CA LYS A 748 -49.26 -8.49 13.43
C LYS A 748 -47.94 -8.29 12.67
N ASN A 749 -47.29 -9.39 12.28
CA ASN A 749 -46.04 -9.38 11.51
C ASN A 749 -46.28 -9.13 10.02
N LEU A 750 -47.46 -9.51 9.48
CA LEU A 750 -47.80 -9.33 8.08
C LEU A 750 -48.03 -7.85 7.71
N ASP A 751 -48.62 -7.07 8.61
CA ASP A 751 -48.90 -5.64 8.39
C ASP A 751 -47.61 -4.81 8.44
N ILE A 752 -46.65 -5.21 9.29
CA ILE A 752 -45.31 -4.60 9.37
C ILE A 752 -44.52 -4.89 8.09
N LEU A 753 -44.54 -6.15 7.61
CA LEU A 753 -43.89 -6.54 6.35
C LEU A 753 -44.49 -5.81 5.14
N LYS A 754 -45.81 -5.61 5.09
CA LYS A 754 -46.45 -4.82 4.03
C LYS A 754 -46.02 -3.36 4.04
N SER A 755 -45.95 -2.73 5.21
CA SER A 755 -45.50 -1.34 5.34
C SER A 755 -44.04 -1.15 4.92
N ILE A 756 -43.17 -2.11 5.21
CA ILE A 756 -41.76 -2.11 4.78
C ILE A 756 -41.67 -2.24 3.25
N LEU A 757 -42.46 -3.15 2.65
CA LEU A 757 -42.49 -3.34 1.20
C LEU A 757 -43.00 -2.09 0.46
N GLU A 758 -44.09 -1.46 0.93
CA GLU A 758 -44.61 -0.22 0.34
C GLU A 758 -43.59 0.92 0.40
N THR A 759 -42.83 1.01 1.49
CA THR A 759 -41.78 2.03 1.68
C THR A 759 -40.59 1.80 0.74
N LEU A 760 -40.17 0.54 0.56
CA LEU A 760 -39.09 0.17 -0.38
C LEU A 760 -39.49 0.36 -1.85
N PHE A 761 -40.77 0.12 -2.18
CA PHE A 761 -41.32 0.40 -3.52
C PHE A 761 -41.37 1.89 -3.84
N GLN A 762 -41.71 2.74 -2.86
CA GLN A 762 -41.64 4.20 -3.05
C GLN A 762 -40.20 4.71 -3.17
N ALA A 763 -39.26 4.17 -2.41
CA ALA A 763 -37.84 4.57 -2.48
C ALA A 763 -37.20 4.25 -3.85
N THR A 764 -37.53 3.10 -4.45
CA THR A 764 -37.02 2.69 -5.77
C THR A 764 -37.63 3.50 -6.92
N ALA A 765 -38.89 3.95 -6.83
CA ALA A 765 -39.52 4.82 -7.82
C ALA A 765 -38.90 6.24 -7.89
N HIS A 766 -38.13 6.65 -6.88
CA HIS A 766 -37.47 7.96 -6.80
C HIS A 766 -35.95 7.92 -7.05
N GLY A 767 -35.41 6.77 -7.49
CA GLY A 767 -34.04 6.69 -8.02
C GLY A 767 -32.90 6.70 -6.99
N LEU A 768 -33.13 6.22 -5.76
CA LEU A 768 -32.06 5.91 -4.80
C LEU A 768 -31.73 4.40 -4.81
N ASP A 769 -30.42 4.09 -4.78
CA ASP A 769 -29.77 2.78 -4.58
C ASP A 769 -30.68 1.55 -4.73
N SER A 770 -30.92 1.23 -6.00
CA SER A 770 -31.78 0.14 -6.45
C SER A 770 -31.27 -1.24 -6.05
N ILE A 771 -29.97 -1.42 -5.77
CA ILE A 771 -29.34 -2.73 -5.60
C ILE A 771 -29.66 -3.37 -4.24
N ILE A 772 -29.52 -2.62 -3.13
CA ILE A 772 -29.77 -3.18 -1.78
C ILE A 772 -31.27 -3.43 -1.59
N ALA A 773 -32.11 -2.51 -2.05
CA ALA A 773 -33.56 -2.68 -2.02
C ALA A 773 -34.00 -3.88 -2.88
N MET A 774 -33.40 -4.08 -4.07
CA MET A 774 -33.66 -5.27 -4.90
C MET A 774 -33.18 -6.56 -4.26
N GLN A 775 -32.00 -6.58 -3.64
CA GLN A 775 -31.48 -7.77 -2.95
C GLN A 775 -32.39 -8.20 -1.79
N ILE A 776 -32.88 -7.24 -1.00
CA ILE A 776 -33.82 -7.51 0.10
C ILE A 776 -35.17 -8.01 -0.44
N LEU A 777 -35.69 -7.39 -1.51
CA LEU A 777 -36.93 -7.83 -2.18
C LEU A 777 -36.81 -9.24 -2.76
N LEU A 778 -35.67 -9.58 -3.36
CA LEU A 778 -35.40 -10.89 -3.94
C LEU A 778 -35.35 -11.96 -2.84
N ARG A 779 -34.66 -11.67 -1.73
CA ARG A 779 -34.56 -12.59 -0.58
C ARG A 779 -35.92 -12.85 0.06
N LEU A 780 -36.73 -11.80 0.25
CA LEU A 780 -38.07 -11.92 0.79
C LEU A 780 -39.03 -12.69 -0.13
N TYR A 781 -38.90 -12.52 -1.45
CA TYR A 781 -39.69 -13.29 -2.43
C TYR A 781 -39.32 -14.78 -2.44
N LEU A 782 -38.02 -15.09 -2.34
CA LEU A 782 -37.51 -16.47 -2.31
C LEU A 782 -37.87 -17.19 -1.01
N GLU A 783 -37.86 -16.50 0.12
CA GLU A 783 -38.13 -17.10 1.43
C GLU A 783 -39.63 -17.18 1.76
N HIS A 784 -40.47 -16.26 1.24
CA HIS A 784 -41.90 -16.16 1.58
C HIS A 784 -42.84 -15.80 0.40
N PRO A 785 -42.92 -16.64 -0.65
CA PRO A 785 -43.63 -16.33 -1.91
C PRO A 785 -45.14 -16.09 -1.75
N GLU A 786 -45.77 -16.67 -0.73
CA GLU A 786 -47.19 -16.45 -0.41
C GLU A 786 -47.52 -15.02 0.04
N VAL A 787 -46.57 -14.27 0.60
CA VAL A 787 -46.76 -12.90 1.09
C VAL A 787 -46.82 -11.90 -0.08
N THR A 788 -45.99 -12.13 -1.10
CA THR A 788 -45.92 -11.31 -2.32
C THR A 788 -47.13 -11.50 -3.25
N SER A 789 -47.81 -12.65 -3.17
CA SER A 789 -49.02 -12.93 -3.96
C SER A 789 -50.31 -12.24 -3.49
N ARG A 790 -50.35 -11.70 -2.26
CA ARG A 790 -51.58 -11.17 -1.61
C ARG A 790 -51.57 -9.67 -1.33
N ALA A 791 -50.59 -8.91 -1.84
CA ALA A 791 -50.65 -7.45 -1.83
C ALA A 791 -51.70 -6.98 -2.85
N LYS A 792 -52.88 -6.58 -2.35
CA LYS A 792 -53.99 -6.10 -3.18
C LYS A 792 -53.66 -4.70 -3.70
N GLY A 793 -53.49 -4.57 -5.01
CA GLY A 793 -53.64 -3.31 -5.73
C GLY A 793 -52.46 -2.97 -6.64
N GLY A 794 -52.55 -3.39 -7.90
CA GLY A 794 -51.63 -2.96 -8.95
C GLY A 794 -50.56 -4.01 -9.28
N ILE A 795 -50.90 -4.92 -10.19
CA ILE A 795 -49.95 -5.85 -10.79
C ILE A 795 -49.01 -5.05 -11.69
N VAL A 796 -47.77 -4.85 -11.23
CA VAL A 796 -46.61 -4.88 -12.13
C VAL A 796 -45.81 -6.10 -11.70
N PRO A 797 -45.69 -7.15 -12.52
CA PRO A 797 -45.00 -8.37 -12.11
C PRO A 797 -43.54 -8.03 -11.80
N VAL A 798 -43.05 -8.54 -10.66
CA VAL A 798 -41.62 -8.50 -10.27
C VAL A 798 -40.72 -8.99 -11.42
N GLU A 799 -41.25 -9.88 -12.28
CA GLU A 799 -40.63 -10.35 -13.52
C GLU A 799 -40.27 -9.23 -14.50
N ARG A 800 -41.07 -8.15 -14.62
CA ARG A 800 -40.73 -7.00 -15.48
C ARG A 800 -39.61 -6.14 -14.92
N TYR A 801 -39.48 -6.07 -13.59
CA TYR A 801 -38.37 -5.35 -12.96
C TYR A 801 -37.08 -6.16 -13.01
N LEU A 802 -37.16 -7.47 -12.85
CA LEU A 802 -36.02 -8.39 -13.06
C LEU A 802 -35.49 -8.33 -14.50
N PHE A 803 -36.39 -8.18 -15.49
CA PHE A 803 -36.00 -8.02 -16.89
C PHE A 803 -35.32 -6.67 -17.17
N ALA A 804 -35.74 -5.59 -16.50
CA ALA A 804 -35.09 -4.28 -16.61
C ALA A 804 -33.70 -4.24 -15.94
N SER A 805 -33.49 -5.01 -14.87
CA SER A 805 -32.18 -5.13 -14.21
C SER A 805 -31.18 -6.00 -14.97
N ASN A 806 -31.61 -7.00 -15.75
CA ASN A 806 -30.67 -7.72 -16.63
C ASN A 806 -30.06 -6.81 -17.71
N VAL A 807 -30.80 -5.80 -18.19
CA VAL A 807 -30.28 -4.80 -19.14
C VAL A 807 -29.27 -3.83 -18.48
N PHE A 808 -29.26 -3.76 -17.14
CA PHE A 808 -28.34 -2.90 -16.38
C PHE A 808 -27.13 -3.65 -15.80
N LEU A 809 -27.16 -5.00 -15.79
CA LEU A 809 -26.02 -5.85 -15.43
C LEU A 809 -25.21 -6.32 -16.65
N GLU A 810 -25.78 -6.21 -17.87
CA GLU A 810 -25.06 -6.40 -19.14
C GLU A 810 -24.46 -5.11 -19.73
N ARG A 811 -24.54 -3.98 -19.02
CA ARG A 811 -23.79 -2.73 -19.31
C ARG A 811 -22.88 -2.42 -18.14
#